data_AF-K5UV18-F1
#
_entry.id   AF-K5UV18-F1
#
_cell.length_a   1.000
_cell.length_b   1.000
_cell.length_c   1.000
_cell.angle_alpha   90.00
_cell.angle_beta   90.00
_cell.angle_gamma   90.00
#
_symmetry.space_group_name_H-M   'P 1'
#
loop_
_entity.id
_entity.type
_entity.pdbx_description
1 polymer ?
#
loop_
_entity_poly.entity_id
_entity_poly.type
_entity_poly.pdbx_seq_one_letter_code
_entity_poly.pdbx_strand_id
1 'polypeptide(L)'
;MTPTILRERPTTDDDSWIFQTALPPLKRPGMGLHISFSPEKITLDRTQFPQNRILQSDDATKFVLVSFEKLRFPDTSPRVAQEYMIRFFKAGLFLNGTQYRFYGHSNSQLRSRSCFLRQAENDEELDALIYRLGDFLKITSASKRAKRIGLLFSEAKIDWNLQPRWTKDIDDIVVNGETFSDGCGLISVKFAKQLSKHKRILYHGRPYTPTVYQIRYRGYKGVLAIDPRLTTDHVHFRKSQKKFTATQNDTFSVVDHSTPFAFARLNNDIVVLLASLGISSDAFLAKQRGYHEWLQKASDGWEAAFDLLCAANRYAMAERLLLEGIDSKPVRQEIRALQNSELASIRKNDRLRVRTLVPKSRFLFGVCDPYSVLREGEVHVRIMIPRKGITTLTNVDVLVVRNPCLYPGDCLKLRAVHHPALDHLIDCLVFASRGRRAAPSMSSGGDLDGDKFTVIWDPDLVPRKVAQSYDYPAPPERLNAKIARQDLAKHFAAYNSITMGRVAALHQKWIRLSPAGAMSAECQELNALYSLAVDGGSIKIPERLVKVPQNVMQEPYVLDVLHDAAREFAEHFRQIGPEESNGGAASVDVAEDMILRLLSSEKATMSEYEMLCKAAAIARKHGIDMRRYFSHVDFSALTVAEKYATASMLAMTEDEIPYVWNSLVRSEILRRKDLEDRDLGGPLRLQRLYSSSIQGRAAFFEYLKNALQNYNRRMILLKTDDRFSAGIFFRGPIPWDEDHVIDDNVLACSFLPESTTVISTYKRGVKGWILSCSDNTLQLFNRQRANTFIFLTRPPEKSGADIITSIALQNFSRFVQQQYGRMNRTPVTSIEIHVVSNRDRVAHQLFDLRFEYVETEELLHRFDHRPGQYTPNSLLSVNWEERPAEERTVLVGALDAASRVLDATSSDDALGYFYMARKHRAEDRMFHIFESLLRKDDFPLHTVLTAMVEHPPLAYCALKRFLSEEPAELSEPLRARLAIAVLIQIVRSANDLGMAALAALERLASVIAKLDLSAYLDLLWLAALCVRSFEVVQEVLLVLHESRTAQQDVPAIEAYAHKHALAIVFDRAEEAADACPCDEQGRPRRQKTAP
;
A
#
# COMPACT_ATOMS: atom_id res chain seq x y z
N MET A 1 42.70 -27.32 -3.27
CA MET A 1 44.07 -27.14 -2.73
C MET A 1 43.92 -26.56 -1.34
N THR A 2 44.69 -27.09 -0.41
CA THR A 2 44.73 -26.66 0.97
C THR A 2 45.34 -25.26 1.07
N PRO A 3 44.77 -24.35 1.87
CA PRO A 3 45.31 -23.01 2.05
C PRO A 3 46.66 -23.07 2.78
N THR A 4 47.59 -22.17 2.44
CA THR A 4 48.91 -22.09 3.07
C THR A 4 48.76 -21.64 4.52
N ILE A 5 49.35 -22.36 5.47
CA ILE A 5 49.31 -21.98 6.89
C ILE A 5 50.42 -20.97 7.17
N LEU A 6 50.06 -19.77 7.63
CA LEU A 6 51.00 -18.71 8.00
C LEU A 6 51.46 -18.84 9.46
N ARG A 7 50.55 -19.24 10.35
CA ARG A 7 50.81 -19.47 11.77
C ARG A 7 49.81 -20.50 12.30
N GLU A 8 50.28 -21.46 13.07
CA GLU A 8 49.43 -22.36 13.84
C GLU A 8 49.19 -21.80 15.24
N ARG A 9 47.97 -21.98 15.77
CA ARG A 9 47.56 -21.61 17.14
C ARG A 9 48.00 -20.19 17.53
N PRO A 10 47.49 -19.14 16.85
CA PRO A 10 47.76 -17.77 17.27
C PRO A 10 47.37 -17.57 18.74
N THR A 11 48.15 -16.77 19.48
CA THR A 11 47.94 -16.55 20.92
C THR A 11 47.37 -15.15 21.17
N THR A 12 46.76 -14.93 22.33
CA THR A 12 46.23 -13.61 22.69
C THR A 12 47.33 -12.56 22.79
N ASP A 13 48.58 -12.95 23.04
CA ASP A 13 49.72 -12.06 23.27
C ASP A 13 50.49 -11.72 22.00
N ASP A 14 50.06 -12.23 20.83
CA ASP A 14 50.70 -11.88 19.56
C ASP A 14 50.71 -10.36 19.36
N ASP A 15 51.88 -9.83 19.03
CA ASP A 15 52.15 -8.40 18.81
C ASP A 15 52.68 -8.07 17.40
N SER A 16 53.02 -9.10 16.62
CA SER A 16 53.61 -8.98 15.28
C SER A 16 53.09 -10.05 14.30
N TRP A 17 52.87 -9.63 13.05
CA TRP A 17 52.32 -10.45 11.95
C TRP A 17 53.19 -10.33 10.70
N ILE A 18 54.39 -10.89 10.81
CA ILE A 18 55.41 -10.90 9.75
C ILE A 18 55.56 -12.32 9.23
N PHE A 19 55.36 -12.50 7.93
CA PHE A 19 55.40 -13.82 7.29
C PHE A 19 56.27 -13.80 6.03
N GLN A 20 57.11 -14.83 5.89
CA GLN A 20 57.82 -15.15 4.65
C GLN A 20 57.26 -16.46 4.10
N THR A 21 56.59 -16.39 2.94
CA THR A 21 55.92 -17.56 2.36
C THR A 21 55.74 -17.42 0.85
N ALA A 22 55.65 -18.55 0.15
CA ALA A 22 55.30 -18.56 -1.27
C ALA A 22 53.83 -18.15 -1.47
N LEU A 23 53.59 -17.18 -2.36
CA LEU A 23 52.24 -16.72 -2.64
C LEU A 23 51.47 -17.79 -3.43
N PRO A 24 50.21 -18.08 -3.08
CA PRO A 24 49.39 -19.02 -3.82
C PRO A 24 49.23 -18.60 -5.29
N PRO A 25 49.25 -19.54 -6.26
CA PRO A 25 49.21 -19.22 -7.69
C PRO A 25 47.87 -18.61 -8.12
N LEU A 26 47.91 -17.68 -9.07
CA LEU A 26 46.71 -17.07 -9.66
C LEU A 26 46.02 -18.07 -10.59
N LYS A 27 44.80 -18.52 -10.25
CA LYS A 27 44.06 -19.52 -11.04
C LYS A 27 43.10 -18.91 -12.06
N ARG A 28 42.52 -17.76 -11.72
CA ARG A 28 41.51 -17.06 -12.54
C ARG A 28 41.70 -15.55 -12.43
N PRO A 29 41.37 -14.78 -13.48
CA PRO A 29 41.36 -13.33 -13.43
C PRO A 29 40.44 -12.82 -12.31
N GLY A 30 40.87 -11.76 -11.60
CA GLY A 30 40.09 -11.15 -10.51
C GLY A 30 40.21 -11.83 -9.15
N MET A 31 41.05 -12.87 -9.00
CA MET A 31 41.36 -13.45 -7.69
C MET A 31 42.50 -12.68 -6.99
N GLY A 32 42.26 -12.23 -5.77
CA GLY A 32 43.25 -11.55 -4.93
C GLY A 32 43.61 -12.35 -3.68
N LEU A 33 44.61 -11.86 -2.93
CA LEU A 33 45.10 -12.53 -1.72
C LEU A 33 44.04 -12.46 -0.61
N HIS A 34 43.86 -13.57 0.09
CA HIS A 34 42.92 -13.71 1.21
C HIS A 34 43.60 -14.31 2.42
N ILE A 35 43.47 -13.66 3.57
CA ILE A 35 43.92 -14.19 4.86
C ILE A 35 42.72 -14.44 5.76
N SER A 36 42.64 -15.64 6.31
CA SER A 36 41.63 -16.02 7.29
C SER A 36 42.27 -16.24 8.66
N PHE A 37 41.69 -15.61 9.68
CA PHE A 37 42.06 -15.77 11.08
C PHE A 37 41.08 -16.72 11.78
N SER A 38 41.60 -17.73 12.47
CA SER A 38 40.88 -18.61 13.38
C SER A 38 41.75 -18.91 14.62
N PRO A 39 41.19 -19.39 15.73
CA PRO A 39 41.98 -19.75 16.90
C PRO A 39 42.94 -20.92 16.65
N GLU A 40 42.66 -21.77 15.65
CA GLU A 40 43.51 -22.90 15.29
C GLU A 40 44.67 -22.50 14.38
N LYS A 41 44.46 -21.55 13.46
CA LYS A 41 45.48 -21.14 12.47
C LYS A 41 45.16 -19.82 11.77
N ILE A 42 46.19 -19.20 11.25
CA ILE A 42 46.14 -18.12 10.27
C ILE A 42 46.49 -18.72 8.91
N THR A 43 45.65 -18.54 7.90
CA THR A 43 45.86 -19.14 6.57
C THR A 43 45.83 -18.11 5.45
N LEU A 44 46.65 -18.32 4.42
CA LEU A 44 46.72 -17.56 3.17
C LEU A 44 46.21 -18.39 2.00
N ASP A 45 45.30 -17.83 1.22
CA ASP A 45 44.84 -18.38 -0.07
C ASP A 45 44.52 -17.23 -1.05
N ARG A 46 43.90 -17.53 -2.20
CA ARG A 46 43.27 -16.56 -3.08
C ARG A 46 41.76 -16.71 -3.10
N THR A 47 41.05 -15.59 -3.10
CA THR A 47 39.60 -15.55 -3.27
C THR A 47 39.21 -14.60 -4.39
N GLN A 48 38.01 -14.80 -4.96
CA GLN A 48 37.46 -13.85 -5.92
C GLN A 48 37.22 -12.52 -5.21
N PHE A 49 37.88 -11.46 -5.67
CA PHE A 49 37.59 -10.13 -5.14
C PHE A 49 36.23 -9.64 -5.65
N PRO A 50 35.43 -8.99 -4.78
CA PRO A 50 34.20 -8.33 -5.21
C PRO A 50 34.53 -7.18 -6.16
N GLN A 51 33.69 -6.94 -7.16
CA GLN A 51 33.85 -5.74 -8.00
C GLN A 51 33.34 -4.52 -7.23
N ASN A 52 34.20 -3.54 -7.00
CA ASN A 52 33.85 -2.31 -6.31
C ASN A 52 34.71 -1.14 -6.82
N ARG A 53 34.35 0.08 -6.40
CA ARG A 53 34.97 1.30 -6.89
C ARG A 53 36.45 1.41 -6.50
N ILE A 54 36.80 0.95 -5.30
CA ILE A 54 38.18 0.99 -4.79
C ILE A 54 39.11 0.15 -5.65
N LEU A 55 38.75 -1.12 -5.89
CA LEU A 55 39.58 -2.07 -6.64
C LEU A 55 39.65 -1.77 -8.15
N GLN A 56 38.85 -0.81 -8.63
CA GLN A 56 38.89 -0.32 -10.00
C GLN A 56 39.70 0.97 -10.14
N SER A 57 39.66 1.83 -9.11
CA SER A 57 40.44 3.07 -9.07
C SER A 57 41.92 2.85 -8.76
N ASP A 58 42.29 1.66 -8.30
CA ASP A 58 43.64 1.31 -7.85
C ASP A 58 43.99 -0.11 -8.29
N ASP A 59 45.27 -0.47 -8.20
CA ASP A 59 45.78 -1.77 -8.55
C ASP A 59 45.33 -2.83 -7.53
N ALA A 60 44.41 -3.71 -7.95
CA ALA A 60 43.88 -4.79 -7.12
C ALA A 60 44.94 -5.76 -6.57
N THR A 61 46.14 -5.83 -7.17
CA THR A 61 47.23 -6.68 -6.68
C THR A 61 47.84 -6.19 -5.37
N LYS A 62 47.68 -4.89 -5.05
CA LYS A 62 48.14 -4.25 -3.81
C LYS A 62 47.23 -4.50 -2.60
N PHE A 63 46.16 -5.27 -2.78
CA PHE A 63 45.15 -5.49 -1.74
C PHE A 63 45.19 -6.91 -1.20
N VAL A 64 44.91 -7.02 0.10
CA VAL A 64 44.69 -8.30 0.79
C VAL A 64 43.33 -8.22 1.48
N LEU A 65 42.45 -9.17 1.19
CA LEU A 65 41.21 -9.33 1.94
C LEU A 65 41.51 -10.12 3.22
N VAL A 66 41.13 -9.60 4.37
CA VAL A 66 41.32 -10.26 5.67
C VAL A 66 39.97 -10.59 6.28
N SER A 67 39.80 -11.83 6.77
CA SER A 67 38.58 -12.31 7.43
C SER A 67 38.85 -12.74 8.87
N PHE A 68 38.07 -12.19 9.80
CA PHE A 68 38.08 -12.49 11.24
C PHE A 68 36.80 -13.19 11.71
N GLU A 69 36.01 -13.74 10.78
CA GLU A 69 34.73 -14.39 11.08
C GLU A 69 34.89 -15.53 12.09
N LYS A 70 35.95 -16.32 11.94
CA LYS A 70 36.26 -17.49 12.79
C LYS A 70 37.15 -17.16 13.99
N LEU A 71 37.65 -15.93 14.12
CA LEU A 71 38.59 -15.58 15.18
C LEU A 71 37.84 -15.43 16.51
N ARG A 72 37.89 -16.48 17.33
CA ARG A 72 37.43 -16.49 18.72
C ARG A 72 38.35 -17.35 19.56
N PHE A 73 39.09 -16.72 20.48
CA PHE A 73 39.89 -17.48 21.43
C PHE A 73 38.98 -18.22 22.41
N PRO A 74 39.15 -19.54 22.60
CA PRO A 74 38.37 -20.32 23.56
C PRO A 74 38.39 -19.70 24.96
N ASP A 75 37.27 -19.79 25.69
CA ASP A 75 37.16 -19.36 27.10
C ASP A 75 37.52 -17.90 27.41
N THR A 76 37.52 -17.02 26.39
CA THR A 76 37.81 -15.59 26.55
C THR A 76 36.62 -14.69 26.24
N SER A 77 36.63 -13.48 26.82
CA SER A 77 35.66 -12.44 26.48
C SER A 77 35.81 -12.00 25.02
N PRO A 78 34.72 -11.66 24.30
CA PRO A 78 34.79 -11.09 22.95
C PRO A 78 35.70 -9.84 22.84
N ARG A 79 35.95 -9.14 23.95
CA ARG A 79 36.90 -8.01 24.01
C ARG A 79 38.33 -8.43 23.67
N VAL A 80 38.73 -9.66 23.98
CA VAL A 80 40.09 -10.16 23.72
C VAL A 80 40.36 -10.26 22.22
N ALA A 81 39.40 -10.80 21.45
CA ALA A 81 39.50 -10.84 19.99
C ALA A 81 39.48 -9.43 19.38
N GLN A 82 38.70 -8.51 19.95
CA GLN A 82 38.71 -7.10 19.55
C GLN A 82 40.08 -6.46 19.77
N GLU A 83 40.69 -6.64 20.94
CA GLU A 83 42.01 -6.11 21.27
C GLU A 83 43.11 -6.71 20.39
N TYR A 84 43.04 -8.01 20.11
CA TYR A 84 43.92 -8.69 19.16
C TYR A 84 43.86 -8.04 17.78
N MET A 85 42.65 -7.79 17.26
CA MET A 85 42.46 -7.10 15.98
C MET A 85 43.01 -5.66 16.00
N ILE A 86 42.83 -4.94 17.12
CA ILE A 86 43.37 -3.57 17.26
C ILE A 86 44.90 -3.58 17.23
N ARG A 87 45.55 -4.55 17.90
CA ARG A 87 47.01 -4.75 17.81
C ARG A 87 47.43 -5.09 16.39
N PHE A 88 46.72 -5.99 15.72
CA PHE A 88 46.95 -6.35 14.32
C PHE A 88 46.90 -5.14 13.39
N PHE A 89 45.86 -4.31 13.48
CA PHE A 89 45.76 -3.12 12.63
C PHE A 89 46.78 -2.04 12.98
N LYS A 90 47.27 -1.98 14.22
CA LYS A 90 48.33 -1.07 14.64
C LYS A 90 49.69 -1.48 14.07
N ALA A 91 50.04 -2.76 14.17
CA ALA A 91 51.31 -3.30 13.67
C ALA A 91 51.34 -3.37 12.12
N GLY A 92 50.19 -3.70 11.51
CA GLY A 92 50.10 -4.03 10.11
C GLY A 92 50.51 -5.47 9.82
N LEU A 93 50.25 -5.90 8.59
CA LEU A 93 50.59 -7.23 8.10
C LEU A 93 51.82 -7.13 7.18
N PHE A 94 52.87 -7.90 7.44
CA PHE A 94 54.02 -7.99 6.54
C PHE A 94 54.02 -9.33 5.81
N LEU A 95 53.92 -9.32 4.48
CA LEU A 95 54.09 -10.49 3.63
C LEU A 95 55.30 -10.27 2.73
N ASN A 96 56.32 -11.13 2.84
CA ASN A 96 57.53 -11.09 2.03
C ASN A 96 58.17 -9.68 1.98
N GLY A 97 58.26 -9.03 3.15
CA GLY A 97 58.82 -7.68 3.30
C GLY A 97 57.88 -6.53 2.92
N THR A 98 56.70 -6.79 2.36
CA THR A 98 55.71 -5.77 2.00
C THR A 98 54.70 -5.55 3.13
N GLN A 99 54.53 -4.31 3.59
CA GLN A 99 53.55 -3.96 4.62
C GLN A 99 52.16 -3.68 4.01
N TYR A 100 51.12 -4.24 4.62
CA TYR A 100 49.71 -4.00 4.31
C TYR A 100 49.01 -3.44 5.55
N ARG A 101 48.32 -2.31 5.38
CA ARG A 101 47.68 -1.55 6.46
C ARG A 101 46.16 -1.47 6.26
N PHE A 102 45.41 -1.21 7.33
CA PHE A 102 43.94 -1.18 7.29
C PHE A 102 43.41 -0.12 6.32
N TYR A 103 42.64 -0.55 5.31
CA TYR A 103 42.15 0.36 4.29
C TYR A 103 40.66 0.67 4.43
N GLY A 104 39.82 -0.34 4.57
CA GLY A 104 38.38 -0.14 4.79
C GLY A 104 37.54 -1.39 4.58
N HIS A 105 36.23 -1.25 4.72
CA HIS A 105 35.25 -2.33 4.56
C HIS A 105 33.90 -1.76 4.11
N SER A 106 33.09 -2.56 3.41
CA SER A 106 31.67 -2.28 3.20
C SER A 106 30.83 -2.67 4.43
N ASN A 107 29.54 -2.33 4.45
CA ASN A 107 28.63 -2.81 5.50
C ASN A 107 28.44 -4.33 5.48
N SER A 108 28.48 -4.95 4.30
CA SER A 108 28.41 -6.41 4.20
C SER A 108 29.65 -7.05 4.83
N GLN A 109 30.82 -6.51 4.51
CA GLN A 109 32.09 -6.93 5.06
C GLN A 109 32.19 -6.72 6.58
N LEU A 110 31.64 -5.62 7.11
CA LEU A 110 31.51 -5.40 8.55
C LEU A 110 30.72 -6.54 9.23
N ARG A 111 29.59 -6.94 8.64
CA ARG A 111 28.76 -8.05 9.15
C ARG A 111 29.48 -9.39 9.10
N SER A 112 30.23 -9.67 8.02
CA SER A 112 31.04 -10.89 7.88
C SER A 112 32.40 -10.79 8.58
N ARG A 113 32.68 -9.71 9.32
CA ARG A 113 33.98 -9.44 9.97
C ARG A 113 35.17 -9.56 9.02
N SER A 114 35.04 -9.04 7.80
CA SER A 114 36.11 -8.95 6.81
C SER A 114 36.42 -7.51 6.43
N CYS A 115 37.65 -7.24 6.00
CA CYS A 115 38.09 -5.91 5.57
C CYS A 115 39.23 -6.01 4.57
N PHE A 116 39.44 -4.94 3.80
CA PHE A 116 40.61 -4.83 2.93
C PHE A 116 41.77 -4.16 3.66
N LEU A 117 42.94 -4.78 3.53
CA LEU A 117 44.22 -4.12 3.72
C LEU A 117 44.79 -3.72 2.37
N ARG A 118 45.59 -2.66 2.34
CA ARG A 118 46.30 -2.21 1.14
C ARG A 118 47.78 -1.99 1.47
N GLN A 119 48.65 -2.31 0.53
CA GLN A 119 50.07 -1.94 0.59
C GLN A 119 50.22 -0.42 0.71
N ALA A 120 51.00 0.04 1.69
CA ALA A 120 51.37 1.46 1.87
C ALA A 120 52.51 1.59 2.89
N GLU A 121 53.27 2.68 2.79
CA GLU A 121 54.35 3.00 3.74
C GLU A 121 53.82 3.63 5.04
N ASN A 122 52.77 4.43 4.94
CA ASN A 122 52.17 5.14 6.07
C ASN A 122 50.65 5.34 5.90
N ASP A 123 49.97 5.80 6.95
CA ASP A 123 48.51 5.97 6.95
C ASP A 123 48.07 7.22 6.16
N GLU A 124 48.94 8.22 6.05
CA GLU A 124 48.72 9.46 5.29
C GLU A 124 48.56 9.18 3.79
N GLU A 125 49.36 8.28 3.22
CA GLU A 125 49.23 7.81 1.83
C GLU A 125 47.85 7.22 1.58
N LEU A 126 47.40 6.34 2.48
CA LEU A 126 46.09 5.69 2.38
C LEU A 126 44.94 6.68 2.55
N ASP A 127 45.06 7.63 3.46
CA ASP A 127 44.08 8.69 3.66
C ASP A 127 43.98 9.58 2.41
N ALA A 128 45.10 9.96 1.80
CA ALA A 128 45.14 10.74 0.56
C ALA A 128 44.49 10.00 -0.63
N LEU A 129 44.60 8.67 -0.70
CA LEU A 129 43.91 7.85 -1.70
C LEU A 129 42.37 7.88 -1.52
N ILE A 130 41.89 7.70 -0.29
CA ILE A 130 40.45 7.71 -0.01
C ILE A 130 39.86 9.11 -0.21
N TYR A 131 40.54 10.15 0.29
CA TYR A 131 40.04 11.54 0.25
C TYR A 131 40.06 12.13 -1.16
N ARG A 132 40.79 11.54 -2.10
CA ARG A 132 40.64 11.84 -3.54
C ARG A 132 39.29 11.44 -4.11
N LEU A 133 38.59 10.49 -3.49
CA LEU A 133 37.29 9.98 -3.95
C LEU A 133 36.09 10.70 -3.30
N GLY A 134 36.30 11.51 -2.26
CA GLY A 134 35.26 12.33 -1.66
C GLY A 134 35.69 13.10 -0.42
N ASP A 135 34.86 14.05 -0.01
CA ASP A 135 35.04 14.87 1.19
C ASP A 135 34.48 14.13 2.42
N PHE A 136 35.39 13.51 3.18
CA PHE A 136 35.06 12.77 4.41
C PHE A 136 35.47 13.52 5.68
N LEU A 137 36.27 14.58 5.57
CA LEU A 137 36.85 15.30 6.71
C LEU A 137 35.79 16.03 7.53
N LYS A 138 34.71 16.50 6.89
CA LYS A 138 33.55 17.11 7.56
C LYS A 138 32.75 16.14 8.44
N ILE A 139 32.95 14.82 8.30
CA ILE A 139 32.23 13.81 9.08
C ILE A 139 33.01 13.52 10.35
N THR A 140 32.60 14.08 11.49
CA THR A 140 33.30 14.01 12.79
C THR A 140 32.89 12.81 13.66
N SER A 141 32.12 11.86 13.13
CA SER A 141 31.85 10.56 13.77
C SER A 141 32.60 9.44 13.05
N ALA A 142 33.40 8.67 13.78
CA ALA A 142 34.20 7.58 13.20
C ALA A 142 33.32 6.48 12.58
N SER A 143 32.20 6.12 13.23
CA SER A 143 31.24 5.14 12.71
C SER A 143 30.58 5.64 11.42
N LYS A 144 30.12 6.90 11.41
CA LYS A 144 29.50 7.52 10.23
C LYS A 144 30.50 7.66 9.08
N ARG A 145 31.73 8.07 9.37
CA ARG A 145 32.82 8.18 8.38
C ARG A 145 33.17 6.81 7.79
N ALA A 146 33.33 5.78 8.63
CA ALA A 146 33.53 4.40 8.17
C ALA A 146 32.38 3.91 7.28
N LYS A 147 31.12 4.17 7.68
CA LYS A 147 29.91 3.82 6.90
C LYS A 147 29.88 4.52 5.54
N ARG A 148 30.34 5.79 5.44
CA ARG A 148 30.41 6.52 4.16
C ARG A 148 31.56 6.05 3.26
N ILE A 149 32.75 5.87 3.82
CA ILE A 149 33.90 5.28 3.11
C ILE A 149 33.53 3.89 2.59
N GLY A 150 32.82 3.09 3.40
CA GLY A 150 32.37 1.74 3.05
C GLY A 150 31.43 1.65 1.85
N LEU A 151 30.82 2.76 1.43
CA LEU A 151 30.06 2.81 0.17
C LEU A 151 30.96 2.62 -1.06
N LEU A 152 32.23 3.02 -0.99
CA LEU A 152 33.22 2.81 -2.04
C LEU A 152 33.62 1.34 -2.20
N PHE A 153 33.53 0.56 -1.11
CA PHE A 153 33.82 -0.87 -1.04
C PHE A 153 32.61 -1.76 -1.31
N SER A 154 31.43 -1.15 -1.47
CA SER A 154 30.21 -1.92 -1.75
C SER A 154 30.31 -2.58 -3.11
N GLU A 155 29.93 -3.86 -3.17
CA GLU A 155 29.95 -4.61 -4.42
C GLU A 155 28.96 -4.00 -5.41
N ALA A 156 29.47 -3.59 -6.55
CA ALA A 156 28.72 -2.91 -7.59
C ALA A 156 29.45 -3.05 -8.91
N LYS A 157 28.82 -3.70 -9.89
CA LYS A 157 29.33 -3.73 -11.26
C LYS A 157 29.21 -2.32 -11.86
N ILE A 158 30.23 -1.85 -12.57
CA ILE A 158 30.14 -0.61 -13.35
C ILE A 158 29.19 -0.86 -14.50
N ASP A 159 28.11 -0.09 -14.59
CA ASP A 159 27.12 -0.23 -15.66
C ASP A 159 27.18 0.94 -16.64
N TRP A 160 27.47 2.16 -16.18
CA TRP A 160 27.45 3.34 -17.04
C TRP A 160 28.38 4.44 -16.52
N ASN A 161 28.93 5.27 -17.41
CA ASN A 161 29.61 6.51 -17.04
C ASN A 161 28.64 7.68 -17.22
N LEU A 162 28.02 8.14 -16.13
CA LEU A 162 26.96 9.14 -16.15
C LEU A 162 27.53 10.51 -15.79
N GLN A 163 27.77 11.34 -16.81
CA GLN A 163 28.31 12.68 -16.60
C GLN A 163 27.34 13.57 -15.78
N PRO A 164 27.84 14.40 -14.85
CA PRO A 164 27.01 15.20 -13.94
C PRO A 164 26.04 16.17 -14.64
N ARG A 165 26.36 16.60 -15.87
CA ARG A 165 25.47 17.46 -16.67
C ARG A 165 24.10 16.84 -16.99
N TRP A 166 23.98 15.51 -16.90
CA TRP A 166 22.72 14.78 -17.10
C TRP A 166 22.01 14.46 -15.78
N THR A 167 22.50 15.00 -14.67
CA THR A 167 21.98 14.76 -13.33
C THR A 167 21.57 16.07 -12.68
N LYS A 168 20.54 16.03 -11.84
CA LYS A 168 20.05 17.20 -11.10
C LYS A 168 19.80 16.85 -9.65
N ASP A 169 20.24 17.71 -8.73
CA ASP A 169 19.87 17.60 -7.31
C ASP A 169 18.51 18.30 -7.09
N ILE A 170 17.58 17.63 -6.41
CA ILE A 170 16.25 18.12 -6.05
C ILE A 170 16.04 17.99 -4.53
N ASP A 171 15.13 18.81 -3.97
CA ASP A 171 14.82 18.78 -2.54
C ASP A 171 14.07 17.52 -2.13
N ASP A 172 14.19 17.11 -0.87
CA ASP A 172 13.32 16.06 -0.29
C ASP A 172 11.88 16.53 -0.11
N ILE A 173 10.91 15.62 -0.19
CA ILE A 173 9.54 15.90 0.25
C ILE A 173 9.53 15.84 1.77
N VAL A 174 9.41 17.01 2.39
CA VAL A 174 9.36 17.17 3.85
C VAL A 174 8.04 17.81 4.24
N VAL A 175 7.32 17.18 5.17
CA VAL A 175 6.05 17.70 5.72
C VAL A 175 6.17 17.67 7.24
N ASN A 176 5.97 18.80 7.91
CA ASN A 176 6.05 18.93 9.38
C ASN A 176 7.35 18.39 10.00
N GLY A 177 8.48 18.52 9.29
CA GLY A 177 9.80 18.03 9.74
C GLY A 177 10.08 16.57 9.44
N GLU A 178 9.10 15.80 8.96
CA GLU A 178 9.26 14.40 8.55
C GLU A 178 9.63 14.30 7.06
N THR A 179 10.60 13.44 6.72
CA THR A 179 11.04 13.22 5.33
C THR A 179 10.37 12.01 4.71
N PHE A 180 9.55 12.22 3.68
CA PHE A 180 8.79 11.16 3.00
C PHE A 180 9.51 10.54 1.80
N SER A 181 10.58 11.18 1.31
CA SER A 181 11.36 10.71 0.15
C SER A 181 12.75 10.20 0.49
N ASP A 182 13.03 9.84 1.76
CA ASP A 182 14.39 9.50 2.21
C ASP A 182 14.95 8.31 1.41
N GLY A 183 15.91 8.60 0.53
CA GLY A 183 16.55 7.59 -0.30
C GLY A 183 15.92 7.37 -1.68
N CYS A 184 14.83 8.04 -2.05
CA CYS A 184 14.09 7.80 -3.29
C CYS A 184 14.18 8.98 -4.29
N GLY A 185 14.93 8.76 -5.38
CA GLY A 185 15.08 9.72 -6.49
C GLY A 185 14.32 9.29 -7.76
N LEU A 186 14.58 9.98 -8.87
CA LEU A 186 13.85 9.76 -10.14
C LEU A 186 14.81 9.45 -11.29
N ILE A 187 14.38 8.61 -12.23
CA ILE A 187 15.11 8.28 -13.46
C ILE A 187 14.20 8.45 -14.68
N SER A 188 14.74 9.00 -15.78
CA SER A 188 14.01 9.12 -17.03
C SER A 188 13.74 7.75 -17.67
N VAL A 189 12.59 7.62 -18.34
CA VAL A 189 12.23 6.40 -19.10
C VAL A 189 13.30 6.07 -20.15
N LYS A 190 13.85 7.09 -20.82
CA LYS A 190 14.87 6.92 -21.86
C LYS A 190 16.15 6.32 -21.30
N PHE A 191 16.67 6.87 -20.20
CA PHE A 191 17.89 6.38 -19.58
C PHE A 191 17.68 5.00 -18.95
N ALA A 192 16.54 4.75 -18.32
CA ALA A 192 16.18 3.42 -17.80
C ALA A 192 16.25 2.34 -18.90
N LYS A 193 15.64 2.57 -20.07
CA LYS A 193 15.70 1.63 -21.21
C LYS A 193 17.12 1.38 -21.70
N GLN A 194 17.95 2.42 -21.78
CA GLN A 194 19.36 2.30 -22.18
C GLN A 194 20.15 1.45 -21.18
N LEU A 195 19.95 1.72 -19.89
CA LEU A 195 20.58 1.01 -18.79
C LEU A 195 20.18 -0.46 -18.75
N SER A 196 18.89 -0.79 -18.90
CA SER A 196 18.42 -2.17 -18.94
C SER A 196 18.98 -2.94 -20.13
N LYS A 197 19.05 -2.31 -21.31
CA LYS A 197 19.65 -2.91 -22.51
C LYS A 197 21.14 -3.16 -22.32
N HIS A 198 21.87 -2.20 -21.73
CA HIS A 198 23.30 -2.33 -21.47
C HIS A 198 23.60 -3.46 -20.47
N LYS A 199 22.86 -3.50 -19.36
CA LYS A 199 23.01 -4.53 -18.32
C LYS A 199 22.41 -5.88 -18.73
N ARG A 200 21.73 -5.95 -19.89
CA ARG A 200 21.00 -7.11 -20.40
C ARG A 200 20.02 -7.66 -19.36
N ILE A 201 19.23 -6.76 -18.79
CA ILE A 201 18.16 -7.16 -17.87
C ILE A 201 17.11 -7.91 -18.68
N LEU A 202 16.93 -9.19 -18.37
CA LEU A 202 15.98 -10.06 -19.04
C LEU A 202 14.91 -10.48 -18.03
N TYR A 203 13.66 -10.52 -18.50
CA TYR A 203 12.55 -11.13 -17.80
C TYR A 203 11.87 -12.11 -18.76
N HIS A 204 11.71 -13.37 -18.35
CA HIS A 204 11.30 -14.47 -19.24
C HIS A 204 12.08 -14.54 -20.57
N GLY A 205 13.40 -14.34 -20.53
CA GLY A 205 14.25 -14.36 -21.73
C GLY A 205 14.06 -13.17 -22.68
N ARG A 206 13.17 -12.22 -22.37
CA ARG A 206 12.94 -11.00 -23.15
C ARG A 206 13.57 -9.78 -22.48
N PRO A 207 14.00 -8.76 -23.23
CA PRO A 207 14.47 -7.49 -22.65
C PRO A 207 13.40 -6.87 -21.75
N TYR A 208 13.78 -6.54 -20.52
CA TYR A 208 12.88 -5.95 -19.53
C TYR A 208 13.45 -4.64 -19.01
N THR A 209 12.59 -3.65 -18.81
CA THR A 209 12.95 -2.36 -18.21
C THR A 209 12.26 -2.25 -16.84
N PRO A 210 13.00 -2.48 -15.75
CA PRO A 210 12.51 -2.25 -14.39
C PRO A 210 12.06 -0.82 -14.16
N THR A 211 11.12 -0.65 -13.23
CA THR A 211 10.60 0.66 -12.79
C THR A 211 11.42 1.27 -11.66
N VAL A 212 12.07 0.43 -10.86
CA VAL A 212 12.91 0.84 -9.74
C VAL A 212 14.32 0.27 -9.89
N TYR A 213 15.32 1.11 -9.69
CA TYR A 213 16.74 0.72 -9.66
C TYR A 213 17.36 1.13 -8.34
N GLN A 214 17.93 0.18 -7.60
CA GLN A 214 18.80 0.51 -6.49
C GLN A 214 20.20 0.85 -7.04
N ILE A 215 20.72 2.02 -6.69
CA ILE A 215 21.93 2.55 -7.32
C ILE A 215 23.03 2.92 -6.34
N ARG A 216 24.25 3.01 -6.88
CA ARG A 216 25.39 3.71 -6.31
C ARG A 216 25.98 4.60 -7.40
N TYR A 217 26.07 5.89 -7.13
CA TYR A 217 26.63 6.87 -8.05
C TYR A 217 27.35 7.94 -7.25
N ARG A 218 28.65 8.18 -7.47
CA ARG A 218 29.39 9.18 -6.69
C ARG A 218 29.16 8.98 -5.18
N GLY A 219 28.72 10.00 -4.44
CA GLY A 219 28.32 9.91 -3.04
C GLY A 219 26.83 9.62 -2.81
N TYR A 220 26.07 9.35 -3.87
CA TYR A 220 24.65 9.02 -3.83
C TYR A 220 24.40 7.54 -3.62
N LYS A 221 23.48 7.25 -2.69
CA LYS A 221 22.93 5.93 -2.37
C LYS A 221 21.41 6.05 -2.30
N GLY A 222 20.71 5.15 -2.99
CA GLY A 222 19.27 5.03 -2.84
C GLY A 222 18.62 4.21 -3.95
N VAL A 223 17.32 4.38 -4.11
CA VAL A 223 16.56 3.90 -5.27
C VAL A 223 16.21 5.05 -6.22
N LEU A 224 16.02 4.73 -7.50
CA LEU A 224 15.48 5.64 -8.50
C LEU A 224 14.22 5.01 -9.09
N ALA A 225 13.10 5.72 -9.00
CA ALA A 225 11.83 5.35 -9.63
C ALA A 225 11.72 6.01 -11.00
N ILE A 226 11.18 5.31 -11.99
CA ILE A 226 10.91 5.91 -13.31
C ILE A 226 9.93 7.06 -13.15
N ASP A 227 10.23 8.21 -13.76
CA ASP A 227 9.29 9.33 -13.91
C ASP A 227 9.22 9.77 -15.39
N PRO A 228 8.05 9.62 -16.04
CA PRO A 228 7.85 10.00 -17.44
C PRO A 228 8.03 11.49 -17.74
N ARG A 229 7.97 12.38 -16.73
CA ARG A 229 8.13 13.84 -16.89
C ARG A 229 9.60 14.24 -17.11
N LEU A 230 10.55 13.36 -16.81
CA LEU A 230 11.98 13.61 -17.04
C LEU A 230 12.32 13.43 -18.52
N THR A 231 12.40 14.55 -19.24
CA THR A 231 12.65 14.57 -20.69
C THR A 231 14.08 14.96 -21.06
N THR A 232 14.70 15.88 -20.32
CA THR A 232 16.06 16.40 -20.57
C THR A 232 17.12 15.72 -19.72
N ASP A 233 16.91 15.68 -18.41
CA ASP A 233 17.83 15.08 -17.45
C ASP A 233 17.66 13.56 -17.42
N HIS A 234 18.74 12.83 -17.17
CA HIS A 234 18.67 11.39 -17.04
C HIS A 234 18.21 10.95 -15.65
N VAL A 235 18.69 11.64 -14.60
CA VAL A 235 18.47 11.25 -13.20
C VAL A 235 18.31 12.50 -12.32
N HIS A 236 17.32 12.49 -11.43
CA HIS A 236 17.19 13.46 -10.34
C HIS A 236 17.48 12.79 -9.00
N PHE A 237 18.42 13.34 -8.25
CA PHE A 237 18.80 12.85 -6.92
C PHE A 237 18.22 13.75 -5.82
N ARG A 238 17.76 13.14 -4.73
CA ARG A 238 17.32 13.87 -3.53
C ARG A 238 18.48 14.17 -2.59
N LYS A 239 18.35 15.20 -1.74
CA LYS A 239 19.34 15.54 -0.71
C LYS A 239 19.65 14.35 0.22
N SER A 240 18.63 13.63 0.66
CA SER A 240 18.72 12.41 1.48
C SER A 240 19.58 11.31 0.86
N GLN A 241 19.63 11.22 -0.48
CA GLN A 241 20.45 10.22 -1.18
C GLN A 241 21.94 10.58 -1.16
N LYS A 242 22.31 11.85 -1.02
CA LYS A 242 23.69 12.33 -1.03
C LYS A 242 24.36 12.10 0.32
N LYS A 243 24.99 10.94 0.48
CA LYS A 243 25.57 10.50 1.75
C LYS A 243 26.95 11.14 2.04
N PHE A 244 27.66 11.61 1.00
CA PHE A 244 28.88 12.44 1.06
C PHE A 244 29.09 13.16 -0.29
N THR A 245 29.96 14.17 -0.34
CA THR A 245 30.32 14.85 -1.60
C THR A 245 31.49 14.12 -2.26
N ALA A 246 31.29 13.52 -3.43
CA ALA A 246 32.37 12.89 -4.19
C ALA A 246 33.04 13.89 -5.14
N THR A 247 34.36 13.79 -5.24
CA THR A 247 35.22 14.72 -6.01
C THR A 247 35.52 14.22 -7.41
N GLN A 248 35.66 12.91 -7.59
CA GLN A 248 35.99 12.26 -8.87
C GLN A 248 35.14 10.99 -9.04
N ASN A 249 35.10 10.42 -10.25
CA ASN A 249 34.40 9.16 -10.62
C ASN A 249 32.88 9.26 -10.85
N ASP A 250 32.50 9.35 -12.12
CA ASP A 250 31.12 9.42 -12.62
C ASP A 250 30.51 8.03 -12.94
N THR A 251 31.06 6.98 -12.33
CA THR A 251 30.55 5.62 -12.44
C THR A 251 29.18 5.50 -11.79
N PHE A 252 28.20 5.10 -12.60
CA PHE A 252 26.85 4.78 -12.21
C PHE A 252 26.66 3.25 -12.20
N SER A 253 26.29 2.72 -11.04
CA SER A 253 26.12 1.28 -10.83
C SER A 253 24.73 0.97 -10.30
N VAL A 254 24.09 -0.01 -10.92
CA VAL A 254 22.86 -0.66 -10.47
C VAL A 254 23.24 -1.85 -9.60
N VAL A 255 22.85 -1.78 -8.34
CA VAL A 255 23.04 -2.84 -7.34
C VAL A 255 21.94 -3.89 -7.45
N ASP A 256 20.69 -3.44 -7.61
CA ASP A 256 19.50 -4.30 -7.70
C ASP A 256 18.36 -3.56 -8.42
N HIS A 257 17.27 -4.23 -8.77
CA HIS A 257 16.14 -3.66 -9.50
C HIS A 257 14.80 -4.36 -9.19
N SER A 258 13.68 -3.66 -9.41
CA SER A 258 12.33 -4.25 -9.27
C SER A 258 12.15 -5.45 -10.21
N THR A 259 11.61 -6.55 -9.69
CA THR A 259 11.43 -7.80 -10.44
C THR A 259 9.98 -8.26 -10.34
N PRO A 260 9.34 -8.61 -11.46
CA PRO A 260 8.01 -9.21 -11.45
C PRO A 260 7.97 -10.54 -10.66
N PHE A 261 6.81 -10.89 -10.11
CA PHE A 261 6.55 -12.16 -9.39
C PHE A 261 7.50 -12.50 -8.24
N ALA A 262 8.11 -11.49 -7.61
CA ALA A 262 8.82 -11.67 -6.36
C ALA A 262 7.82 -11.99 -5.23
N PHE A 263 7.47 -13.25 -5.01
CA PHE A 263 6.55 -13.66 -3.94
C PHE A 263 7.18 -13.48 -2.55
N ALA A 264 6.40 -13.01 -1.58
CA ALA A 264 6.85 -12.99 -0.20
C ALA A 264 6.77 -14.38 0.43
N ARG A 265 7.58 -14.58 1.48
CA ARG A 265 7.58 -15.79 2.29
C ARG A 265 7.38 -15.42 3.75
N LEU A 266 6.54 -16.17 4.45
CA LEU A 266 6.44 -16.12 5.89
C LEU A 266 7.74 -16.64 6.51
N ASN A 267 8.21 -15.94 7.52
CA ASN A 267 9.36 -16.32 8.35
C ASN A 267 8.91 -16.38 9.82
N ASN A 268 9.76 -16.89 10.71
CA ASN A 268 9.44 -17.01 12.14
C ASN A 268 9.05 -15.67 12.75
N ASP A 269 9.74 -14.59 12.37
CA ASP A 269 9.54 -13.27 12.97
C ASP A 269 8.15 -12.71 12.62
N ILE A 270 7.80 -12.68 11.33
CA ILE A 270 6.48 -12.22 10.85
C ILE A 270 5.35 -13.07 11.43
N VAL A 271 5.49 -14.40 11.46
CA VAL A 271 4.45 -15.30 12.00
C VAL A 271 4.14 -14.98 13.46
N VAL A 272 5.18 -14.74 14.27
CA VAL A 272 5.03 -14.46 15.70
C VAL A 272 4.36 -13.10 15.93
N LEU A 273 4.71 -12.09 15.13
CA LEU A 273 4.06 -10.78 15.21
C LEU A 273 2.58 -10.86 14.81
N LEU A 274 2.27 -11.54 13.71
CA LEU A 274 0.89 -11.72 13.25
C LEU A 274 0.05 -12.57 14.22
N ALA A 275 0.63 -13.59 14.85
CA ALA A 275 -0.03 -14.33 15.92
C ALA A 275 -0.35 -13.42 17.12
N SER A 276 0.56 -12.52 17.48
CA SER A 276 0.33 -11.51 18.54
C SER A 276 -0.75 -10.48 18.16
N LEU A 277 -1.01 -10.28 16.86
CA LEU A 277 -2.10 -9.45 16.34
C LEU A 277 -3.41 -10.23 16.14
N GLY A 278 -3.48 -11.49 16.55
CA GLY A 278 -4.70 -12.29 16.58
C GLY A 278 -4.92 -13.23 15.39
N ILE A 279 -3.94 -13.41 14.49
CA ILE A 279 -4.02 -14.47 13.46
C ILE A 279 -3.85 -15.84 14.12
N SER A 280 -4.78 -16.76 13.86
CA SER A 280 -4.76 -18.09 14.49
C SER A 280 -3.68 -19.01 13.92
N SER A 281 -3.22 -19.95 14.75
CA SER A 281 -2.30 -21.03 14.32
C SER A 281 -2.86 -21.85 13.15
N ASP A 282 -4.18 -22.04 13.11
CA ASP A 282 -4.87 -22.77 12.03
C ASP A 282 -4.77 -22.06 10.68
N ALA A 283 -4.84 -20.73 10.66
CA ALA A 283 -4.66 -19.95 9.44
C ALA A 283 -3.24 -20.15 8.88
N PHE A 284 -2.20 -20.07 9.73
CA PHE A 284 -0.83 -20.34 9.29
C PHE A 284 -0.63 -21.78 8.81
N LEU A 285 -1.19 -22.76 9.53
CA LEU A 285 -1.15 -24.16 9.15
C LEU A 285 -1.83 -24.41 7.81
N ALA A 286 -2.98 -23.79 7.55
CA ALA A 286 -3.66 -23.90 6.26
C ALA A 286 -2.79 -23.40 5.11
N LYS A 287 -2.11 -22.26 5.27
CA LYS A 287 -1.17 -21.74 4.25
C LYS A 287 0.06 -22.64 4.09
N GLN A 288 0.58 -23.17 5.19
CA GLN A 288 1.72 -24.11 5.15
C GLN A 288 1.34 -25.43 4.47
N ARG A 289 0.18 -26.02 4.78
CA ARG A 289 -0.34 -27.22 4.13
C ARG A 289 -0.55 -26.99 2.63
N GLY A 290 -1.21 -25.90 2.24
CA GLY A 290 -1.39 -25.57 0.83
C GLY A 290 -0.06 -25.42 0.07
N TYR A 291 0.97 -24.85 0.71
CA TYR A 291 2.32 -24.78 0.14
C TYR A 291 2.99 -26.16 0.01
N HIS A 292 2.88 -27.02 1.01
CA HIS A 292 3.41 -28.39 0.98
C HIS A 292 2.71 -29.25 -0.07
N GLU A 293 1.38 -29.17 -0.17
CA GLU A 293 0.60 -29.84 -1.20
C GLU A 293 1.00 -29.40 -2.61
N TRP A 294 1.26 -28.09 -2.80
CA TRP A 294 1.76 -27.57 -4.07
C TRP A 294 3.14 -28.16 -4.42
N LEU A 295 4.06 -28.25 -3.45
CA LEU A 295 5.37 -28.88 -3.67
C LEU A 295 5.23 -30.37 -4.00
N GLN A 296 4.34 -31.11 -3.33
CA GLN A 296 4.12 -32.53 -3.60
C GLN A 296 3.49 -32.76 -4.98
N LYS A 297 2.45 -31.99 -5.32
CA LYS A 297 1.78 -32.05 -6.63
C LYS A 297 2.72 -31.71 -7.78
N ALA A 298 3.79 -30.96 -7.56
CA ALA A 298 4.76 -30.65 -8.61
C ALA A 298 5.53 -31.88 -9.12
N SER A 299 5.49 -33.03 -8.43
CA SER A 299 6.10 -34.27 -8.92
C SER A 299 5.32 -34.91 -10.07
N ASP A 300 3.99 -34.85 -10.02
CA ASP A 300 3.10 -35.64 -10.91
C ASP A 300 2.08 -34.76 -11.67
N GLY A 301 1.92 -33.51 -11.23
CA GLY A 301 1.04 -32.52 -11.84
C GLY A 301 1.84 -31.46 -12.60
N TRP A 302 1.71 -31.46 -13.94
CA TRP A 302 2.45 -30.52 -14.79
C TRP A 302 2.13 -29.05 -14.48
N GLU A 303 0.91 -28.71 -14.02
CA GLU A 303 0.56 -27.34 -13.61
C GLU A 303 1.37 -26.87 -12.39
N ALA A 304 1.40 -27.68 -11.34
CA ALA A 304 2.17 -27.39 -10.13
C ALA A 304 3.68 -27.37 -10.42
N ALA A 305 4.15 -28.28 -11.28
CA ALA A 305 5.53 -28.31 -11.77
C ALA A 305 5.89 -27.04 -12.56
N PHE A 306 5.00 -26.61 -13.45
CA PHE A 306 5.17 -25.41 -14.27
C PHE A 306 5.25 -24.16 -13.40
N ASP A 307 4.34 -24.04 -12.43
CA ASP A 307 4.32 -22.93 -11.48
C ASP A 307 5.56 -22.94 -10.58
N LEU A 308 6.02 -24.11 -10.12
CA LEU A 308 7.23 -24.25 -9.31
C LEU A 308 8.48 -23.81 -10.08
N LEU A 309 8.62 -24.26 -11.33
CA LEU A 309 9.72 -23.88 -12.21
C LEU A 309 9.68 -22.37 -12.49
N CYS A 310 8.51 -21.80 -12.76
CA CYS A 310 8.36 -20.37 -13.00
C CYS A 310 8.66 -19.53 -11.76
N ALA A 311 8.16 -19.93 -10.58
CA ALA A 311 8.44 -19.28 -9.30
C ALA A 311 9.93 -19.34 -8.92
N ALA A 312 10.66 -20.36 -9.39
CA ALA A 312 12.10 -20.49 -9.23
C ALA A 312 12.92 -19.87 -10.39
N ASN A 313 12.28 -19.13 -11.29
CA ASN A 313 12.90 -18.53 -12.48
C ASN A 313 13.60 -19.55 -13.42
N ARG A 314 13.08 -20.78 -13.50
CA ARG A 314 13.57 -21.89 -14.36
C ARG A 314 12.75 -22.01 -15.65
N TYR A 315 12.58 -20.90 -16.37
CA TYR A 315 11.67 -20.83 -17.52
C TYR A 315 12.02 -21.79 -18.67
N ALA A 316 13.32 -22.00 -18.94
CA ALA A 316 13.73 -22.96 -19.96
C ALA A 316 13.28 -24.40 -19.62
N MET A 317 13.30 -24.76 -18.34
CA MET A 317 12.79 -26.06 -17.89
C MET A 317 11.25 -26.09 -17.85
N ALA A 318 10.60 -24.97 -17.52
CA ALA A 318 9.14 -24.85 -17.59
C ALA A 318 8.62 -25.00 -19.04
N GLU A 319 9.33 -24.44 -20.02
CA GLU A 319 9.03 -24.65 -21.44
C GLU A 319 9.27 -26.10 -21.85
N ARG A 320 10.38 -26.69 -21.40
CA ARG A 320 10.72 -28.08 -21.67
C ARG A 320 9.70 -29.05 -21.06
N LEU A 321 9.16 -28.74 -19.88
CA LEU A 321 8.04 -29.46 -19.26
C LEU A 321 6.80 -29.49 -20.18
N LEU A 322 6.46 -28.37 -20.82
CA LEU A 322 5.31 -28.31 -21.74
C LEU A 322 5.57 -29.07 -23.05
N LEU A 323 6.81 -29.10 -23.53
CA LEU A 323 7.19 -29.73 -24.80
C LEU A 323 7.49 -31.22 -24.69
N GLU A 324 8.12 -31.65 -23.58
CA GLU A 324 8.62 -33.00 -23.37
C GLU A 324 7.85 -33.77 -22.29
N GLY A 325 6.95 -33.11 -21.57
CA GLY A 325 6.16 -33.69 -20.48
C GLY A 325 6.91 -33.69 -19.14
N ILE A 326 6.16 -33.93 -18.06
CA ILE A 326 6.70 -33.97 -16.69
C ILE A 326 7.71 -35.11 -16.51
N ASP A 327 7.58 -36.18 -17.28
CA ASP A 327 8.48 -37.35 -17.23
C ASP A 327 9.84 -37.14 -17.91
N SER A 328 10.04 -36.00 -18.58
CA SER A 328 11.34 -35.67 -19.14
C SER A 328 12.40 -35.69 -18.03
N LYS A 329 13.43 -36.52 -18.20
CA LYS A 329 14.52 -36.69 -17.22
C LYS A 329 15.09 -35.34 -16.72
N PRO A 330 15.46 -34.37 -17.57
CA PRO A 330 15.94 -33.06 -17.11
C PRO A 330 14.88 -32.26 -16.34
N VAL A 331 13.60 -32.36 -16.72
CA VAL A 331 12.49 -31.66 -16.04
C VAL A 331 12.27 -32.23 -14.64
N ARG A 332 12.17 -33.56 -14.50
CA ARG A 332 12.06 -34.24 -13.20
C ARG A 332 13.23 -33.94 -12.29
N GLN A 333 14.45 -33.95 -12.84
CA GLN A 333 15.65 -33.64 -12.07
C GLN A 333 15.63 -32.20 -11.54
N GLU A 334 15.21 -31.22 -12.35
CA GLU A 334 15.11 -29.84 -11.90
C GLU A 334 14.00 -29.65 -10.86
N ILE A 335 12.82 -30.23 -11.08
CA ILE A 335 11.71 -30.20 -10.11
C ILE A 335 12.16 -30.77 -8.76
N ARG A 336 12.78 -31.97 -8.77
CA ARG A 336 13.31 -32.58 -7.55
C ARG A 336 14.41 -31.75 -6.91
N ALA A 337 15.28 -31.13 -7.70
CA ALA A 337 16.30 -30.23 -7.17
C ALA A 337 15.68 -29.02 -6.45
N LEU A 338 14.60 -28.45 -7.00
CA LEU A 338 13.86 -27.35 -6.37
C LEU A 338 13.12 -27.80 -5.10
N GLN A 339 12.41 -28.93 -5.14
CA GLN A 339 11.74 -29.50 -3.97
C GLN A 339 12.74 -29.79 -2.83
N ASN A 340 13.87 -30.42 -3.16
CA ASN A 340 14.94 -30.68 -2.20
C ASN A 340 15.57 -29.38 -1.67
N SER A 341 15.70 -28.35 -2.50
CA SER A 341 16.17 -27.03 -2.08
C SER A 341 15.20 -26.38 -1.09
N GLU A 342 13.89 -26.41 -1.35
CA GLU A 342 12.87 -25.88 -0.45
C GLU A 342 12.81 -26.69 0.86
N LEU A 343 12.92 -28.02 0.82
CA LEU A 343 13.01 -28.88 2.01
C LEU A 343 14.27 -28.63 2.84
N ALA A 344 15.43 -28.54 2.19
CA ALA A 344 16.67 -28.17 2.85
C ALA A 344 16.54 -26.78 3.48
N SER A 345 15.76 -25.90 2.85
CA SER A 345 15.48 -24.58 3.37
C SER A 345 14.59 -24.57 4.62
N ILE A 346 13.94 -25.65 5.02
CA ILE A 346 13.22 -25.73 6.31
C ILE A 346 14.20 -25.75 7.49
N ARG A 347 15.45 -26.19 7.28
CA ARG A 347 16.51 -26.21 8.29
C ARG A 347 17.65 -25.26 7.93
N LYS A 348 18.21 -24.57 8.91
CA LYS A 348 19.45 -23.82 8.76
C LYS A 348 20.28 -23.95 10.03
N ASN A 349 21.49 -24.49 9.93
CA ASN A 349 22.38 -24.74 11.07
C ASN A 349 21.67 -25.54 12.19
N ASP A 350 21.04 -26.66 11.81
CA ASP A 350 20.25 -27.55 12.68
C ASP A 350 19.03 -26.94 13.38
N ARG A 351 18.65 -25.70 13.04
CA ARG A 351 17.44 -25.05 13.54
C ARG A 351 16.32 -25.09 12.50
N LEU A 352 15.12 -25.45 12.93
CA LEU A 352 13.90 -25.36 12.13
C LEU A 352 13.51 -23.90 11.93
N ARG A 353 13.00 -23.59 10.74
CA ARG A 353 12.41 -22.29 10.41
C ARG A 353 11.18 -22.46 9.54
N VAL A 354 10.20 -21.61 9.77
CA VAL A 354 9.08 -21.37 8.87
C VAL A 354 9.60 -20.66 7.63
N ARG A 355 9.25 -21.21 6.47
CA ARG A 355 9.58 -20.64 5.17
C ARG A 355 8.49 -21.02 4.16
N THR A 356 7.36 -20.34 4.27
CA THR A 356 6.16 -20.67 3.48
C THR A 356 5.88 -19.56 2.47
N LEU A 357 5.73 -19.91 1.19
CA LEU A 357 5.37 -18.96 0.14
C LEU A 357 3.89 -18.59 0.26
N VAL A 358 3.56 -17.30 0.16
CA VAL A 358 2.19 -16.80 0.17
C VAL A 358 1.83 -16.31 -1.24
N PRO A 359 0.89 -16.94 -1.97
CA PRO A 359 0.59 -16.55 -3.35
C PRO A 359 0.02 -15.11 -3.49
N LYS A 360 -0.86 -14.72 -2.57
CA LYS A 360 -1.43 -13.35 -2.46
C LYS A 360 -0.46 -12.42 -1.73
N SER A 361 0.80 -12.40 -2.18
CA SER A 361 1.83 -11.53 -1.63
C SER A 361 2.90 -11.14 -2.66
N ARG A 362 3.62 -10.05 -2.39
CA ARG A 362 4.85 -9.68 -3.10
C ARG A 362 5.91 -9.15 -2.15
N PHE A 363 7.16 -9.26 -2.56
CA PHE A 363 8.32 -8.67 -1.90
C PHE A 363 8.86 -7.55 -2.79
N LEU A 364 8.50 -6.32 -2.46
CA LEU A 364 8.59 -5.16 -3.36
C LEU A 364 9.53 -4.10 -2.81
N PHE A 365 10.20 -3.36 -3.70
CA PHE A 365 10.89 -2.13 -3.31
C PHE A 365 9.89 -1.06 -2.89
N GLY A 366 10.19 -0.35 -1.80
CA GLY A 366 9.46 0.87 -1.45
C GLY A 366 9.93 2.05 -2.31
N VAL A 367 8.98 2.88 -2.75
CA VAL A 367 9.24 4.19 -3.37
C VAL A 367 8.26 5.23 -2.82
N CYS A 368 8.61 6.52 -2.89
CA CYS A 368 7.71 7.60 -2.48
C CYS A 368 6.83 8.01 -3.65
N ASP A 369 5.60 8.43 -3.38
CA ASP A 369 4.73 9.10 -4.34
C ASP A 369 5.32 10.47 -4.76
N PRO A 370 5.80 10.63 -6.01
CA PRO A 370 6.42 11.87 -6.45
C PRO A 370 5.40 12.95 -6.87
N TYR A 371 4.09 12.65 -6.80
CA TYR A 371 3.00 13.55 -7.17
C TYR A 371 2.15 14.00 -5.95
N SER A 372 2.37 13.39 -4.79
CA SER A 372 1.60 13.67 -3.55
C SER A 372 0.08 13.50 -3.72
N VAL A 373 -0.31 12.44 -4.43
CA VAL A 373 -1.69 12.04 -4.72
C VAL A 373 -2.24 11.02 -3.72
N LEU A 374 -1.41 10.25 -3.04
CA LEU A 374 -1.82 9.30 -2.00
C LEU A 374 -1.95 9.97 -0.62
N ARG A 375 -3.00 9.66 0.14
CA ARG A 375 -3.21 10.17 1.52
C ARG A 375 -2.47 9.32 2.55
N GLU A 376 -2.36 9.82 3.78
CA GLU A 376 -1.81 9.04 4.89
C GLU A 376 -2.59 7.73 5.08
N GLY A 377 -1.88 6.61 5.23
CA GLY A 377 -2.48 5.27 5.28
C GLY A 377 -2.74 4.62 3.91
N GLU A 378 -2.63 5.36 2.81
CA GLU A 378 -2.81 4.84 1.46
C GLU A 378 -1.46 4.45 0.81
N VAL A 379 -1.50 3.40 0.00
CA VAL A 379 -0.39 2.95 -0.84
C VAL A 379 -0.87 2.64 -2.25
N HIS A 380 0.00 2.76 -3.24
CA HIS A 380 -0.29 2.27 -4.59
C HIS A 380 0.55 1.02 -4.87
N VAL A 381 -0.13 -0.08 -5.21
CA VAL A 381 0.53 -1.36 -5.50
C VAL A 381 0.03 -1.88 -6.84
N ARG A 382 0.87 -1.75 -7.85
CA ARG A 382 0.61 -2.26 -9.19
C ARG A 382 1.65 -3.33 -9.50
N ILE A 383 1.19 -4.55 -9.75
CA ILE A 383 2.04 -5.74 -9.82
C ILE A 383 1.69 -6.58 -11.02
N MET A 384 2.66 -7.31 -11.55
CA MET A 384 2.35 -8.36 -12.51
C MET A 384 1.71 -9.55 -11.77
N ILE A 385 0.49 -9.90 -12.18
CA ILE A 385 -0.25 -11.06 -11.73
C ILE A 385 -0.31 -12.07 -12.87
N PRO A 386 -0.11 -13.37 -12.60
CA PRO A 386 -0.21 -14.36 -13.65
C PRO A 386 -1.61 -14.35 -14.29
N ARG A 387 -1.72 -14.56 -15.61
CA ARG A 387 -2.94 -14.45 -16.45
C ARG A 387 -3.58 -13.08 -16.57
N LYS A 388 -3.60 -12.29 -15.49
CA LYS A 388 -4.22 -10.96 -15.45
C LYS A 388 -3.31 -9.86 -16.01
N GLY A 389 -2.02 -10.15 -16.17
CA GLY A 389 -1.03 -9.16 -16.59
C GLY A 389 -0.81 -8.11 -15.49
N ILE A 390 -0.57 -6.86 -15.88
CA ILE A 390 -0.36 -5.78 -14.92
C ILE A 390 -1.68 -5.48 -14.22
N THR A 391 -1.74 -5.74 -12.92
CA THR A 391 -2.93 -5.53 -12.09
C THR A 391 -2.63 -4.53 -10.99
N THR A 392 -3.53 -3.58 -10.77
CA THR A 392 -3.45 -2.66 -9.63
C THR A 392 -4.33 -3.14 -8.50
N LEU A 393 -3.75 -3.33 -7.31
CA LEU A 393 -4.53 -3.56 -6.09
C LEU A 393 -5.25 -2.26 -5.74
N THR A 394 -6.58 -2.32 -5.65
CA THR A 394 -7.43 -1.15 -5.44
C THR A 394 -8.47 -1.46 -4.40
N ASN A 395 -8.67 -0.56 -3.44
CA ASN A 395 -9.62 -0.67 -2.34
C ASN A 395 -9.48 -2.00 -1.56
N VAL A 396 -8.26 -2.46 -1.34
CA VAL A 396 -7.94 -3.67 -0.59
C VAL A 396 -6.95 -3.33 0.51
N ASP A 397 -7.14 -3.91 1.70
CA ASP A 397 -6.20 -3.78 2.80
C ASP A 397 -4.97 -4.67 2.55
N VAL A 398 -3.80 -4.09 2.78
CA VAL A 398 -2.52 -4.76 2.61
C VAL A 398 -1.74 -4.70 3.91
N LEU A 399 -1.20 -5.85 4.30
CA LEU A 399 -0.17 -5.93 5.32
C LEU A 399 1.18 -5.61 4.68
N VAL A 400 1.90 -4.63 5.24
CA VAL A 400 3.23 -4.22 4.84
C VAL A 400 4.18 -4.36 6.01
N VAL A 401 5.23 -5.17 5.85
CA VAL A 401 6.25 -5.38 6.89
C VAL A 401 7.65 -5.44 6.32
N ARG A 402 8.60 -4.84 7.03
CA ARG A 402 10.02 -4.85 6.70
C ARG A 402 10.80 -5.75 7.67
N ASN A 403 11.67 -6.59 7.13
CA ASN A 403 12.56 -7.42 7.94
C ASN A 403 13.93 -6.75 8.17
N PRO A 404 14.59 -6.96 9.32
CA PRO A 404 14.11 -7.69 10.50
C PRO A 404 13.06 -6.89 11.28
N CYS A 405 12.03 -7.57 11.81
CA CYS A 405 10.97 -6.98 12.63
C CYS A 405 10.87 -7.73 13.96
N LEU A 406 10.62 -7.00 15.05
CA LEU A 406 10.45 -7.59 16.39
C LEU A 406 9.22 -7.05 17.12
N TYR A 407 8.61 -5.98 16.63
CA TYR A 407 7.48 -5.36 17.30
C TYR A 407 6.21 -5.45 16.45
N PRO A 408 5.03 -5.79 17.02
CA PRO A 408 3.81 -5.92 16.23
C PRO A 408 3.43 -4.65 15.44
N GLY A 409 3.80 -3.47 15.93
CA GLY A 409 3.61 -2.21 15.21
C GLY A 409 4.47 -2.05 13.94
N ASP A 410 5.41 -2.97 13.67
CA ASP A 410 6.15 -3.05 12.40
C ASP A 410 5.29 -3.61 11.26
N CYS A 411 4.23 -4.36 11.60
CA CYS A 411 3.24 -4.91 10.68
C CYS A 411 2.19 -3.85 10.39
N LEU A 412 2.42 -3.04 9.36
CA LEU A 412 1.52 -1.96 8.98
C LEU A 412 0.35 -2.49 8.18
N LYS A 413 -0.88 -2.16 8.60
CA LYS A 413 -2.07 -2.33 7.76
C LYS A 413 -2.29 -1.02 7.00
N LEU A 414 -2.25 -1.08 5.68
CA LEU A 414 -2.39 0.09 4.78
C LEU A 414 -3.45 -0.21 3.72
N ARG A 415 -4.01 0.84 3.11
CA ARG A 415 -5.04 0.71 2.05
C ARG A 415 -4.41 0.83 0.68
N ALA A 416 -4.52 -0.20 -0.16
CA ALA A 416 -4.10 -0.12 -1.55
C ALA A 416 -5.12 0.67 -2.39
N VAL A 417 -4.71 1.75 -3.03
CA VAL A 417 -5.54 2.66 -3.82
C VAL A 417 -4.95 2.85 -5.22
N HIS A 418 -5.81 2.84 -6.25
CA HIS A 418 -5.41 3.14 -7.62
C HIS A 418 -5.42 4.66 -7.86
N HIS A 419 -4.34 5.17 -8.43
CA HIS A 419 -4.29 6.55 -8.91
C HIS A 419 -3.63 6.60 -10.30
N PRO A 420 -4.28 7.15 -11.34
CA PRO A 420 -3.79 7.13 -12.72
C PRO A 420 -2.39 7.73 -12.90
N ALA A 421 -2.05 8.76 -12.11
CA ALA A 421 -0.72 9.38 -12.15
C ALA A 421 0.42 8.41 -11.82
N LEU A 422 0.14 7.31 -11.09
CA LEU A 422 1.13 6.34 -10.63
C LEU A 422 1.21 5.08 -11.51
N ASP A 423 0.43 4.99 -12.58
CA ASP A 423 0.28 3.77 -13.40
C ASP A 423 1.58 3.24 -14.04
N HIS A 424 2.59 4.10 -14.18
CA HIS A 424 3.91 3.74 -14.72
C HIS A 424 4.80 3.03 -13.69
N LEU A 425 4.45 3.05 -12.40
CA LEU A 425 5.16 2.39 -11.31
C LEU A 425 4.59 0.99 -11.10
N ILE A 426 5.33 -0.02 -11.56
CA ILE A 426 4.91 -1.44 -11.58
C ILE A 426 5.95 -2.27 -10.82
N ASP A 427 5.51 -3.30 -10.10
CA ASP A 427 6.35 -4.18 -9.28
C ASP A 427 7.14 -3.43 -8.20
N CYS A 428 6.52 -2.39 -7.64
CA CYS A 428 7.00 -1.65 -6.47
C CYS A 428 5.82 -1.22 -5.59
N LEU A 429 6.13 -0.89 -4.34
CA LEU A 429 5.20 -0.37 -3.35
C LEU A 429 5.38 1.15 -3.26
N VAL A 430 4.37 1.92 -3.66
CA VAL A 430 4.42 3.38 -3.58
C VAL A 430 3.75 3.84 -2.29
N PHE A 431 4.52 4.53 -1.45
CA PHE A 431 4.04 5.11 -0.19
C PHE A 431 3.57 6.55 -0.39
N ALA A 432 2.55 6.95 0.37
CA ALA A 432 2.13 8.33 0.45
C ALA A 432 3.27 9.26 0.88
N SER A 433 3.33 10.43 0.25
CA SER A 433 4.32 11.46 0.53
C SER A 433 3.78 12.62 1.38
N ARG A 434 2.67 12.37 2.09
CA ARG A 434 2.00 13.27 3.03
C ARG A 434 1.43 12.48 4.20
N GLY A 435 1.30 13.15 5.34
CA GLY A 435 0.80 12.58 6.58
C GLY A 435 1.58 13.09 7.78
N ARG A 436 1.36 12.49 8.95
CA ARG A 436 2.10 12.82 10.17
C ARG A 436 3.47 12.15 10.22
N ARG A 437 3.56 10.90 9.73
CA ARG A 437 4.79 10.10 9.75
C ARG A 437 4.94 9.29 8.47
N ALA A 438 6.17 9.13 7.97
CA ALA A 438 6.40 8.34 6.77
C ALA A 438 6.22 6.85 7.07
N ALA A 439 5.34 6.16 6.33
CA ALA A 439 5.06 4.74 6.53
C ALA A 439 6.30 3.81 6.51
N PRO A 440 7.31 4.02 5.63
CA PRO A 440 8.56 3.26 5.71
C PRO A 440 9.23 3.30 7.09
N SER A 441 9.27 4.48 7.73
CA SER A 441 9.90 4.67 9.05
C SER A 441 9.14 3.97 10.17
N MET A 442 7.84 3.76 10.01
CA MET A 442 6.98 3.08 10.97
C MET A 442 7.25 1.57 11.01
N SER A 443 7.79 0.98 9.94
CA SER A 443 8.11 -0.45 9.86
C SER A 443 9.60 -0.69 10.12
N SER A 444 9.95 -1.00 11.37
CA SER A 444 11.32 -1.27 11.80
C SER A 444 12.31 -0.09 11.57
N GLY A 445 11.84 1.15 11.43
CA GLY A 445 12.71 2.29 11.13
C GLY A 445 13.25 2.29 9.70
N GLY A 446 12.48 1.78 8.74
CA GLY A 446 12.88 1.69 7.33
C GLY A 446 12.98 3.03 6.62
N ASP A 447 13.70 3.03 5.50
CA ASP A 447 13.79 4.15 4.56
C ASP A 447 13.47 3.68 3.14
N LEU A 448 13.72 4.51 2.12
CA LEU A 448 13.54 4.16 0.71
C LEU A 448 14.88 4.08 -0.02
N ASP A 449 15.99 3.77 0.67
CA ASP A 449 17.33 3.73 0.06
C ASP A 449 17.70 2.36 -0.57
N GLY A 450 16.73 1.45 -0.55
CA GLY A 450 16.79 0.09 -1.08
C GLY A 450 15.99 -0.93 -0.27
N ASP A 451 15.23 -0.50 0.73
CA ASP A 451 14.40 -1.38 1.53
C ASP A 451 13.31 -2.04 0.69
N LYS A 452 13.13 -3.34 0.97
CA LYS A 452 12.08 -4.16 0.39
C LYS A 452 11.09 -4.56 1.47
N PHE A 453 9.82 -4.53 1.11
CA PHE A 453 8.70 -4.78 2.00
C PHE A 453 7.98 -6.05 1.57
N THR A 454 7.64 -6.89 2.55
CA THR A 454 6.67 -7.97 2.38
C THR A 454 5.28 -7.34 2.38
N VAL A 455 4.60 -7.45 1.25
CA VAL A 455 3.23 -6.95 1.01
C VAL A 455 2.30 -8.16 0.87
N ILE A 456 1.34 -8.31 1.76
CA ILE A 456 0.38 -9.43 1.76
C ILE A 456 -1.04 -8.85 1.68
N TRP A 457 -1.85 -9.36 0.76
CA TRP A 457 -3.28 -9.02 0.61
C TRP A 457 -4.17 -10.26 0.72
N ASP A 458 -3.64 -11.30 1.36
CA ASP A 458 -4.40 -12.49 1.73
C ASP A 458 -5.25 -12.17 2.97
N PRO A 459 -6.60 -12.20 2.90
CA PRO A 459 -7.45 -11.81 4.02
C PRO A 459 -7.23 -12.65 5.27
N ASP A 460 -6.79 -13.91 5.13
CA ASP A 460 -6.49 -14.78 6.27
C ASP A 460 -5.23 -14.37 7.03
N LEU A 461 -4.39 -13.50 6.44
CA LEU A 461 -3.11 -13.05 7.00
C LEU A 461 -3.06 -11.53 7.22
N VAL A 462 -4.05 -10.77 6.76
CA VAL A 462 -4.21 -9.34 7.08
C VAL A 462 -4.90 -9.25 8.44
N PRO A 463 -4.21 -8.78 9.50
CA PRO A 463 -4.77 -8.80 10.84
C PRO A 463 -5.88 -7.75 11.02
N ARG A 464 -6.89 -8.11 11.81
CA ARG A 464 -7.95 -7.17 12.23
C ARG A 464 -7.47 -6.19 13.30
N LYS A 465 -6.53 -6.63 14.14
CA LYS A 465 -5.89 -5.81 15.17
C LYS A 465 -4.63 -5.18 14.61
N VAL A 466 -4.43 -3.90 14.90
CA VAL A 466 -3.22 -3.15 14.50
C VAL A 466 -2.56 -2.60 15.75
N ALA A 467 -1.24 -2.70 15.86
CA ALA A 467 -0.49 -2.09 16.94
C ALA A 467 0.10 -0.74 16.50
N GLN A 468 0.13 0.24 17.42
CA GLN A 468 0.79 1.51 17.17
C GLN A 468 2.28 1.29 16.86
N SER A 469 2.81 1.87 15.78
CA SER A 469 4.24 1.71 15.39
C SER A 469 5.20 2.22 16.46
N TYR A 470 6.46 1.77 16.49
CA TYR A 470 7.52 2.26 17.39
C TYR A 470 8.30 3.43 16.74
N ASP A 471 8.89 4.34 17.53
CA ASP A 471 9.50 5.58 17.01
C ASP A 471 10.89 5.39 16.39
N TYR A 472 11.59 4.31 16.73
CA TYR A 472 12.94 3.99 16.21
C TYR A 472 13.92 5.18 16.27
N PRO A 473 14.18 5.77 17.46
CA PRO A 473 15.06 6.92 17.59
C PRO A 473 16.51 6.56 17.28
N ALA A 474 17.19 7.43 16.54
CA ALA A 474 18.62 7.26 16.24
C ALA A 474 19.47 7.32 17.53
N PRO A 475 20.54 6.51 17.63
CA PRO A 475 21.43 6.58 18.78
C PRO A 475 22.21 7.90 18.81
N PRO A 476 22.54 8.43 20.01
CA PRO A 476 23.33 9.65 20.12
C PRO A 476 24.72 9.50 19.48
N GLU A 477 25.09 10.44 18.60
CA GLU A 477 26.37 10.43 17.90
C GLU A 477 27.53 10.82 18.84
N ARG A 478 28.61 10.05 18.84
CA ARG A 478 29.87 10.43 19.49
C ARG A 478 30.72 11.24 18.52
N LEU A 479 30.90 12.53 18.80
CA LEU A 479 31.67 13.44 17.98
C LEU A 479 33.14 13.44 18.40
N ASN A 480 34.04 13.39 17.41
CA ASN A 480 35.47 13.57 17.59
C ASN A 480 36.00 14.47 16.45
N ALA A 481 36.62 15.60 16.83
CA ALA A 481 37.12 16.58 15.88
C ALA A 481 38.28 16.06 15.00
N LYS A 482 39.07 15.09 15.50
CA LYS A 482 40.18 14.47 14.75
C LYS A 482 40.05 12.96 14.76
N ILE A 483 39.57 12.41 13.65
CA ILE A 483 39.46 10.95 13.44
C ILE A 483 40.67 10.49 12.66
N ALA A 484 41.47 9.60 13.26
CA ALA A 484 42.56 8.92 12.58
C ALA A 484 42.08 7.58 11.96
N ARG A 485 42.84 7.04 11.00
CA ARG A 485 42.59 5.70 10.41
C ARG A 485 42.46 4.60 11.46
N GLN A 486 43.24 4.70 12.53
CA GLN A 486 43.19 3.74 13.64
C GLN A 486 41.85 3.76 14.38
N ASP A 487 41.13 4.88 14.38
CA ASP A 487 39.78 4.95 14.97
C ASP A 487 38.74 4.24 14.08
N LEU A 488 38.92 4.28 12.76
CA LEU A 488 38.10 3.50 11.81
C LEU A 488 38.35 1.99 12.00
N ALA A 489 39.61 1.60 12.19
CA ALA A 489 39.99 0.21 12.46
C ALA A 489 39.43 -0.28 13.81
N LYS A 490 39.49 0.56 14.87
CA LYS A 490 38.87 0.29 16.17
C LYS A 490 37.35 0.11 16.04
N HIS A 491 36.68 0.95 15.24
CA HIS A 491 35.24 0.80 14.98
C HIS A 491 34.91 -0.55 14.34
N PHE A 492 35.67 -0.96 13.32
CA PHE A 492 35.53 -2.29 12.71
C PHE A 492 35.76 -3.42 13.72
N ALA A 493 36.82 -3.34 14.52
CA ALA A 493 37.14 -4.36 15.54
C ALA A 493 36.08 -4.44 16.65
N ALA A 494 35.50 -3.32 17.03
CA ALA A 494 34.46 -3.22 18.05
C ALA A 494 33.08 -3.74 17.60
N TYR A 495 32.84 -3.82 16.28
CA TYR A 495 31.58 -4.30 15.76
C TYR A 495 31.32 -5.75 16.19
N ASN A 496 30.17 -5.99 16.83
CA ASN A 496 29.83 -7.30 17.39
C ASN A 496 28.35 -7.64 17.17
N SER A 497 28.08 -8.59 16.27
CA SER A 497 26.73 -9.10 16.00
C SER A 497 26.18 -10.04 17.09
N ILE A 498 27.01 -10.49 18.03
CA ILE A 498 26.61 -11.38 19.13
C ILE A 498 25.53 -10.71 19.99
N THR A 499 25.69 -9.42 20.27
CA THR A 499 24.77 -8.69 21.16
C THR A 499 23.37 -8.61 20.53
N MET A 500 23.26 -8.30 19.24
CA MET A 500 22.00 -8.36 18.50
C MET A 500 21.39 -9.77 18.50
N GLY A 501 22.21 -10.79 18.25
CA GLY A 501 21.77 -12.18 18.28
C GLY A 501 21.28 -12.63 19.66
N ARG A 502 21.90 -12.15 20.74
CA ARG A 502 21.49 -12.40 22.12
C ARG A 502 20.17 -11.73 22.45
N VAL A 503 19.97 -10.48 22.03
CA VAL A 503 18.69 -9.77 22.20
C VAL A 503 17.57 -10.49 21.46
N ALA A 504 17.78 -10.86 20.19
CA ALA A 504 16.79 -11.63 19.42
C ALA A 504 16.47 -12.98 20.07
N ALA A 505 17.46 -13.69 20.60
CA ALA A 505 17.25 -14.95 21.30
C ALA A 505 16.48 -14.78 22.62
N LEU A 506 16.72 -13.72 23.38
CA LEU A 506 15.95 -13.40 24.57
C LEU A 506 14.51 -13.00 24.21
N HIS A 507 14.33 -12.21 23.15
CA HIS A 507 13.02 -11.82 22.64
C HIS A 507 12.18 -13.05 22.32
N GLN A 508 12.73 -14.00 21.55
CA GLN A 508 12.05 -15.26 21.24
C GLN A 508 11.66 -16.09 22.47
N LYS A 509 12.42 -16.01 23.57
CA LYS A 509 12.08 -16.68 24.83
C LYS A 509 10.94 -15.97 25.58
N TRP A 510 10.98 -14.64 25.65
CA TRP A 510 9.96 -13.85 26.33
C TRP A 510 8.61 -13.89 25.64
N ILE A 511 8.59 -13.85 24.30
CA ILE A 511 7.34 -13.98 23.53
C ILE A 511 6.61 -15.27 23.86
N ARG A 512 7.35 -16.39 23.97
CA ARG A 512 6.79 -17.72 24.28
C ARG A 512 6.14 -17.81 25.67
N LEU A 513 6.48 -16.91 26.59
CA LEU A 513 6.00 -16.96 27.97
C LEU A 513 4.83 -16.02 28.24
N SER A 514 4.67 -14.98 27.42
CA SER A 514 3.64 -13.97 27.63
C SER A 514 2.37 -14.32 26.85
N PRO A 515 1.19 -14.33 27.49
CA PRO A 515 -0.09 -14.38 26.79
C PRO A 515 -0.29 -13.23 25.78
N ALA A 516 0.33 -12.08 26.04
CA ALA A 516 0.31 -10.93 25.11
C ALA A 516 1.32 -11.08 23.95
N GLY A 517 2.06 -12.20 23.90
CA GLY A 517 3.08 -12.46 22.88
C GLY A 517 4.12 -11.33 22.79
N ALA A 518 4.33 -10.83 21.58
CA ALA A 518 5.28 -9.75 21.29
C ALA A 518 4.83 -8.36 21.79
N MET A 519 3.59 -8.21 22.28
CA MET A 519 3.12 -6.95 22.91
C MET A 519 3.55 -6.81 24.37
N SER A 520 4.15 -7.84 24.97
CA SER A 520 4.66 -7.76 26.35
C SER A 520 5.71 -6.67 26.55
N ALA A 521 5.74 -6.07 27.74
CA ALA A 521 6.65 -4.98 28.09
C ALA A 521 8.13 -5.39 27.92
N GLU A 522 8.47 -6.64 28.25
CA GLU A 522 9.80 -7.21 28.08
C GLU A 522 10.20 -7.30 26.60
N CYS A 523 9.26 -7.69 25.73
CA CYS A 523 9.50 -7.77 24.30
C CYS A 523 9.68 -6.38 23.68
N GLN A 524 8.86 -5.40 24.10
CA GLN A 524 8.98 -4.02 23.65
C GLN A 524 10.34 -3.40 24.03
N GLU A 525 10.83 -3.66 25.22
CA GLU A 525 12.15 -3.19 25.65
C GLU A 525 13.30 -3.89 24.89
N LEU A 526 13.16 -5.19 24.64
CA LEU A 526 14.12 -5.92 23.81
C LEU A 526 14.12 -5.40 22.37
N ASN A 527 12.97 -5.00 21.82
CA ASN A 527 12.89 -4.31 20.53
C ASN A 527 13.65 -2.98 20.54
N ALA A 528 13.46 -2.16 21.58
CA ALA A 528 14.19 -0.90 21.73
C ALA A 528 15.72 -1.10 21.78
N LEU A 529 16.18 -2.10 22.54
CA LEU A 529 17.59 -2.47 22.60
C LEU A 529 18.10 -3.01 21.25
N TYR A 530 17.30 -3.82 20.56
CA TYR A 530 17.66 -4.35 19.24
C TYR A 530 17.85 -3.23 18.22
N SER A 531 16.90 -2.29 18.15
CA SER A 531 16.97 -1.11 17.27
C SER A 531 18.25 -0.30 17.52
N LEU A 532 18.56 0.03 18.78
CA LEU A 532 19.79 0.76 19.12
C LEU A 532 21.06 0.00 18.68
N ALA A 533 21.06 -1.33 18.79
CA ALA A 533 22.20 -2.15 18.38
C ALA A 533 22.37 -2.25 16.86
N VAL A 534 21.28 -2.24 16.09
CA VAL A 534 21.30 -2.23 14.61
C VAL A 534 22.03 -1.00 14.08
N ASP A 535 21.81 0.16 14.71
CA ASP A 535 22.51 1.41 14.36
C ASP A 535 23.92 1.53 14.97
N GLY A 536 24.44 0.45 15.54
CA GLY A 536 25.78 0.40 16.11
C GLY A 536 25.91 1.05 17.49
N GLY A 537 24.78 1.29 18.16
CA GLY A 537 24.73 1.73 19.56
C GLY A 537 25.24 0.66 20.51
N SER A 538 25.89 1.09 21.60
CA SER A 538 26.29 0.20 22.67
C SER A 538 25.10 -0.05 23.60
N ILE A 539 24.73 -1.32 23.78
CA ILE A 539 23.60 -1.70 24.63
C ILE A 539 24.04 -2.59 25.79
N LYS A 540 23.38 -2.42 26.94
CA LYS A 540 23.48 -3.31 28.11
C LYS A 540 22.10 -3.89 28.37
N ILE A 541 21.98 -5.22 28.30
CA ILE A 541 20.73 -5.91 28.54
C ILE A 541 20.49 -5.97 30.06
N PRO A 542 19.37 -5.43 30.59
CA PRO A 542 19.03 -5.52 32.01
C PRO A 542 18.97 -6.97 32.52
N GLU A 543 19.42 -7.22 33.75
CA GLU A 543 19.45 -8.59 34.31
C GLU A 543 18.07 -9.25 34.35
N ARG A 544 17.01 -8.47 34.59
CA ARG A 544 15.63 -8.99 34.60
C ARG A 544 15.21 -9.62 33.26
N LEU A 545 15.72 -9.11 32.13
CA LEU A 545 15.42 -9.66 30.81
C LEU A 545 16.26 -10.91 30.50
N VAL A 546 17.36 -11.12 31.23
CA VAL A 546 18.24 -12.28 31.07
C VAL A 546 17.73 -13.47 31.87
N LYS A 547 17.17 -13.23 33.06
CA LYS A 547 16.59 -14.27 33.94
C LYS A 547 15.17 -14.60 33.51
N VAL A 548 15.04 -15.47 32.52
CA VAL A 548 13.76 -15.91 31.97
C VAL A 548 13.09 -16.94 32.91
N PRO A 549 11.83 -16.76 33.34
CA PRO A 549 11.09 -17.74 34.16
C PRO A 549 10.90 -19.10 33.46
N GLN A 550 10.85 -20.20 34.22
CA GLN A 550 10.63 -21.56 33.70
C GLN A 550 9.13 -21.97 33.69
N ASN A 551 8.22 -21.04 33.40
CA ASN A 551 6.81 -21.41 33.29
C ASN A 551 6.50 -22.00 31.91
N VAL A 552 5.77 -23.11 31.88
CA VAL A 552 5.30 -23.75 30.64
C VAL A 552 3.87 -23.27 30.41
N MET A 553 3.63 -22.57 29.29
CA MET A 553 2.27 -22.26 28.85
C MET A 553 1.54 -23.55 28.47
N GLN A 554 0.22 -23.60 28.72
CA GLN A 554 -0.60 -24.79 28.50
C GLN A 554 -0.98 -25.02 27.02
N GLU A 555 -0.97 -23.97 26.18
CA GLU A 555 -1.29 -24.05 24.76
C GLU A 555 -0.04 -24.24 23.87
N PRO A 556 -0.12 -25.03 22.78
CA PRO A 556 1.00 -25.25 21.88
C PRO A 556 1.36 -23.96 21.12
N TYR A 557 2.60 -23.52 21.26
CA TYR A 557 3.11 -22.29 20.65
C TYR A 557 3.12 -22.38 19.12
N VAL A 558 2.65 -21.32 18.43
CA VAL A 558 2.43 -21.29 16.97
C VAL A 558 3.63 -21.78 16.14
N LEU A 559 4.86 -21.41 16.50
CA LEU A 559 6.04 -21.86 15.76
C LEU A 559 6.31 -23.34 15.96
N ASP A 560 6.05 -23.89 17.15
CA ASP A 560 6.30 -25.30 17.43
C ASP A 560 5.33 -26.17 16.61
N VAL A 561 4.06 -25.78 16.55
CA VAL A 561 3.04 -26.39 15.68
C VAL A 561 3.46 -26.38 14.20
N LEU A 562 3.92 -25.23 13.68
CA LEU A 562 4.37 -25.12 12.29
C LEU A 562 5.68 -25.87 12.02
N HIS A 563 6.58 -25.93 12.99
CA HIS A 563 7.85 -26.67 12.88
C HIS A 563 7.63 -28.17 12.88
N ASP A 564 6.69 -28.67 13.68
CA ASP A 564 6.34 -30.08 13.73
C ASP A 564 5.64 -30.50 12.42
N ALA A 565 4.66 -29.74 11.95
CA ALA A 565 4.02 -29.98 10.65
C ALA A 565 5.02 -29.96 9.47
N ALA A 566 6.01 -29.04 9.50
CA ALA A 566 7.08 -29.02 8.50
C ALA A 566 8.04 -30.21 8.61
N ARG A 567 8.30 -30.70 9.83
CA ARG A 567 9.15 -31.89 10.06
C ARG A 567 8.46 -33.14 9.53
N GLU A 568 7.19 -33.34 9.87
CA GLU A 568 6.36 -34.45 9.41
C GLU A 568 6.31 -34.50 7.89
N PHE A 569 6.02 -33.35 7.25
CA PHE A 569 6.03 -33.26 5.78
C PHE A 569 7.41 -33.63 5.20
N ALA A 570 8.50 -33.10 5.76
CA ALA A 570 9.85 -33.37 5.24
C ALA A 570 10.28 -34.83 5.44
N GLU A 571 9.82 -35.50 6.49
CA GLU A 571 10.06 -36.94 6.71
C GLU A 571 9.24 -37.78 5.74
N HIS A 572 7.94 -37.48 5.60
CA HIS A 572 7.06 -38.15 4.65
C HIS A 572 7.54 -38.00 3.21
N PHE A 573 7.91 -36.79 2.79
CA PHE A 573 8.41 -36.51 1.44
C PHE A 573 9.72 -37.26 1.13
N ARG A 574 10.60 -37.49 2.12
CA ARG A 574 11.81 -38.30 1.94
C ARG A 574 11.54 -39.80 1.85
N GLN A 575 10.47 -40.28 2.49
CA GLN A 575 10.06 -41.69 2.46
C GLN A 575 9.37 -42.06 1.15
N ILE A 576 8.71 -41.08 0.48
CA ILE A 576 8.25 -41.22 -0.90
C ILE A 576 9.50 -41.31 -1.81
N GLY A 577 10.00 -42.53 -2.01
CA GLY A 577 11.10 -42.81 -2.93
C GLY A 577 10.76 -42.42 -4.37
N PRO A 578 11.73 -42.46 -5.32
CA PRO A 578 11.41 -42.45 -6.74
C PRO A 578 10.70 -43.75 -7.11
N GLU A 579 9.43 -43.88 -6.77
CA GLU A 579 8.59 -44.81 -7.50
C GLU A 579 8.53 -44.32 -8.94
N GLU A 580 8.91 -45.21 -9.85
CA GLU A 580 8.72 -45.04 -11.28
C GLU A 580 7.22 -44.89 -11.52
N SER A 581 6.76 -43.64 -11.58
CA SER A 581 5.47 -43.31 -12.16
C SER A 581 5.48 -43.84 -13.60
N ASN A 582 4.86 -45.00 -13.80
CA ASN A 582 4.50 -45.54 -15.11
C ASN A 582 3.44 -44.62 -15.75
N GLY A 583 3.90 -43.44 -16.20
CA GLY A 583 3.18 -42.59 -17.13
C GLY A 583 3.59 -42.98 -18.54
N GLY A 584 2.71 -43.69 -19.25
CA GLY A 584 2.94 -44.08 -20.63
C GLY A 584 3.29 -42.87 -21.51
N ALA A 585 4.10 -43.10 -22.55
CA ALA A 585 4.36 -42.11 -23.58
C ALA A 585 3.03 -41.45 -24.00
N ALA A 586 2.97 -40.12 -23.99
CA ALA A 586 1.74 -39.36 -24.20
C ALA A 586 1.01 -39.84 -25.46
N SER A 587 -0.06 -40.62 -25.26
CA SER A 587 -0.99 -40.97 -26.31
C SER A 587 -1.70 -39.70 -26.78
N VAL A 588 -2.33 -39.75 -27.96
CA VAL A 588 -3.15 -38.65 -28.46
C VAL A 588 -4.21 -38.26 -27.42
N ASP A 589 -4.78 -39.23 -26.70
CA ASP A 589 -5.78 -39.00 -25.65
C ASP A 589 -5.23 -38.18 -24.46
N VAL A 590 -3.97 -38.41 -24.07
CA VAL A 590 -3.31 -37.62 -23.00
C VAL A 590 -3.02 -36.21 -23.50
N ALA A 591 -2.62 -36.04 -24.76
CA ALA A 591 -2.40 -34.71 -25.34
C ALA A 591 -3.71 -33.93 -25.52
N GLU A 592 -4.82 -34.60 -25.84
CA GLU A 592 -6.17 -34.01 -25.90
C GLU A 592 -6.65 -33.58 -24.50
N ASP A 593 -6.47 -34.41 -23.46
CA ASP A 593 -6.77 -34.05 -22.06
C ASP A 593 -5.85 -32.91 -21.57
N MET A 594 -4.57 -32.90 -21.95
CA MET A 594 -3.64 -31.80 -21.64
C MET A 594 -4.08 -30.48 -22.26
N ILE A 595 -4.50 -30.47 -23.54
CA ILE A 595 -5.01 -29.26 -24.20
C ILE A 595 -6.28 -28.78 -23.50
N LEU A 596 -7.23 -29.69 -23.23
CA LEU A 596 -8.47 -29.36 -22.56
C LEU A 596 -8.22 -28.76 -21.18
N ARG A 597 -7.37 -29.38 -20.35
CA ARG A 597 -7.02 -28.90 -19.01
C ARG A 597 -6.18 -27.63 -19.03
N LEU A 598 -5.23 -27.49 -19.95
CA LEU A 598 -4.44 -26.27 -20.12
C LEU A 598 -5.32 -25.06 -20.41
N LEU A 599 -6.32 -25.23 -21.29
CA LEU A 599 -7.25 -24.16 -21.68
C LEU A 599 -8.37 -23.94 -20.66
N SER A 600 -8.73 -24.95 -19.87
CA SER A 600 -9.78 -24.84 -18.83
C SER A 600 -9.26 -24.56 -17.41
N SER A 601 -7.95 -24.70 -17.14
CA SER A 601 -7.36 -24.42 -15.83
C SER A 601 -7.54 -22.94 -15.49
N GLU A 602 -7.83 -22.59 -14.23
CA GLU A 602 -7.94 -21.22 -13.72
C GLU A 602 -6.62 -20.70 -13.08
N LYS A 603 -5.59 -21.55 -12.96
CA LYS A 603 -4.41 -21.32 -12.08
C LYS A 603 -3.05 -21.14 -12.78
N ALA A 604 -2.91 -21.34 -14.09
CA ALA A 604 -1.60 -21.27 -14.78
C ALA A 604 -0.90 -19.91 -14.65
N THR A 605 0.43 -19.93 -14.63
CA THR A 605 1.26 -18.74 -14.49
C THR A 605 1.50 -17.90 -15.76
N MET A 606 0.76 -18.16 -16.85
CA MET A 606 0.96 -17.56 -18.19
C MET A 606 -0.31 -16.89 -18.76
N SER A 607 -0.17 -16.02 -19.77
CA SER A 607 -1.30 -15.32 -20.42
C SER A 607 -2.16 -16.24 -21.31
N GLU A 608 -3.41 -15.82 -21.62
CA GLU A 608 -4.33 -16.59 -22.48
C GLU A 608 -3.73 -16.89 -23.86
N TYR A 609 -3.03 -15.92 -24.45
CA TYR A 609 -2.32 -16.10 -25.71
C TYR A 609 -1.17 -17.11 -25.59
N GLU A 610 -0.40 -17.07 -24.50
CA GLU A 610 0.68 -18.04 -24.26
C GLU A 610 0.13 -19.46 -24.06
N MET A 611 -0.99 -19.61 -23.34
CA MET A 611 -1.68 -20.90 -23.20
C MET A 611 -2.15 -21.42 -24.55
N LEU A 612 -2.80 -20.57 -25.36
CA LEU A 612 -3.24 -20.92 -26.70
C LEU A 612 -2.06 -21.32 -27.62
N CYS A 613 -0.93 -20.61 -27.55
CA CYS A 613 0.27 -20.96 -28.30
C CYS A 613 0.87 -22.31 -27.85
N LYS A 614 0.85 -22.60 -26.55
CA LYS A 614 1.35 -23.87 -26.00
C LYS A 614 0.40 -25.02 -26.31
N ALA A 615 -0.91 -24.82 -26.19
CA ALA A 615 -1.95 -25.75 -26.63
C ALA A 615 -1.83 -26.04 -28.13
N ALA A 616 -1.66 -25.01 -28.96
CA ALA A 616 -1.46 -25.16 -30.41
C ALA A 616 -0.15 -25.87 -30.75
N ALA A 617 0.92 -25.70 -29.97
CA ALA A 617 2.17 -26.45 -30.12
C ALA A 617 2.00 -27.93 -29.77
N ILE A 618 1.29 -28.25 -28.68
CA ILE A 618 0.93 -29.64 -28.30
C ILE A 618 0.07 -30.25 -29.41
N ALA A 619 -0.95 -29.52 -29.86
CA ALA A 619 -1.86 -29.96 -30.90
C ALA A 619 -1.12 -30.26 -32.21
N ARG A 620 -0.24 -29.35 -32.64
CA ARG A 620 0.58 -29.54 -33.85
C ARG A 620 1.54 -30.72 -33.75
N LYS A 621 2.11 -30.96 -32.58
CA LYS A 621 3.05 -32.07 -32.34
C LYS A 621 2.35 -33.44 -32.38
N HIS A 622 1.10 -33.50 -31.93
CA HIS A 622 0.32 -34.75 -31.86
C HIS A 622 -0.75 -34.88 -32.96
N GLY A 623 -0.81 -33.96 -33.92
CA GLY A 623 -1.77 -33.98 -35.03
C GLY A 623 -3.22 -33.70 -34.64
N ILE A 624 -3.44 -32.99 -33.52
CA ILE A 624 -4.77 -32.68 -32.98
C ILE A 624 -5.28 -31.37 -33.59
N ASP A 625 -6.57 -31.33 -33.95
CA ASP A 625 -7.20 -30.10 -34.43
C ASP A 625 -7.61 -29.21 -33.24
N MET A 626 -6.91 -28.09 -33.10
CA MET A 626 -7.12 -27.10 -32.03
C MET A 626 -8.51 -26.43 -32.12
N ARG A 627 -9.19 -26.44 -33.28
CA ARG A 627 -10.55 -25.89 -33.42
C ARG A 627 -11.56 -26.50 -32.45
N ARG A 628 -11.35 -27.76 -32.06
CA ARG A 628 -12.23 -28.50 -31.12
C ARG A 628 -12.29 -27.87 -29.74
N TYR A 629 -11.30 -27.06 -29.37
CA TYR A 629 -11.18 -26.48 -28.03
C TYR A 629 -11.44 -24.97 -27.99
N PHE A 630 -11.90 -24.36 -29.09
CA PHE A 630 -12.16 -22.91 -29.17
C PHE A 630 -13.18 -22.41 -28.16
N SER A 631 -14.12 -23.25 -27.73
CA SER A 631 -15.06 -22.95 -26.65
C SER A 631 -14.39 -22.70 -25.30
N HIS A 632 -13.17 -23.20 -25.10
CA HIS A 632 -12.38 -23.05 -23.87
C HIS A 632 -11.38 -21.90 -23.94
N VAL A 633 -11.32 -21.15 -25.04
CA VAL A 633 -10.38 -20.05 -25.24
C VAL A 633 -11.10 -18.71 -25.06
N ASP A 634 -10.64 -17.88 -24.14
CA ASP A 634 -11.15 -16.52 -24.01
C ASP A 634 -10.50 -15.58 -25.04
N PHE A 635 -11.03 -15.59 -26.26
CA PHE A 635 -10.61 -14.66 -27.31
C PHE A 635 -10.82 -13.18 -26.96
N SER A 636 -11.57 -12.84 -25.89
CA SER A 636 -11.66 -11.46 -25.43
C SER A 636 -10.42 -10.99 -24.67
N ALA A 637 -9.62 -11.91 -24.12
CA ALA A 637 -8.37 -11.63 -23.40
C ALA A 637 -7.16 -11.40 -24.34
N LEU A 638 -7.27 -11.73 -25.62
CA LEU A 638 -6.19 -11.52 -26.61
C LEU A 638 -6.18 -10.08 -27.13
N THR A 639 -4.99 -9.50 -27.24
CA THR A 639 -4.77 -8.21 -27.93
C THR A 639 -5.00 -8.34 -29.44
N VAL A 640 -5.15 -7.21 -30.13
CA VAL A 640 -5.30 -7.16 -31.60
C VAL A 640 -4.14 -7.88 -32.30
N ALA A 641 -2.90 -7.64 -31.86
CA ALA A 641 -1.71 -8.29 -32.44
C ALA A 641 -1.70 -9.80 -32.20
N GLU A 642 -2.10 -10.24 -31.01
CA GLU A 642 -2.20 -11.65 -30.64
C GLU A 642 -3.30 -12.37 -31.41
N LYS A 643 -4.45 -11.72 -31.65
CA LYS A 643 -5.53 -12.29 -32.49
C LYS A 643 -5.08 -12.52 -33.93
N TYR A 644 -4.34 -11.58 -34.53
CA TYR A 644 -3.73 -11.79 -35.84
C TYR A 644 -2.71 -12.93 -35.81
N ALA A 645 -1.85 -12.96 -34.80
CA ALA A 645 -0.87 -14.03 -34.66
C ALA A 645 -1.53 -15.40 -34.43
N THR A 646 -2.65 -15.48 -33.72
CA THR A 646 -3.48 -16.69 -33.53
C THR A 646 -4.10 -17.15 -34.85
N ALA A 647 -4.71 -16.23 -35.61
CA ALA A 647 -5.31 -16.56 -36.90
C ALA A 647 -4.26 -17.12 -37.87
N SER A 648 -3.06 -16.54 -37.90
CA SER A 648 -1.92 -17.06 -38.68
C SER A 648 -1.38 -18.38 -38.12
N MET A 649 -1.26 -18.52 -36.80
CA MET A 649 -0.72 -19.72 -36.13
C MET A 649 -1.58 -20.96 -36.36
N LEU A 650 -2.90 -20.77 -36.46
CA LEU A 650 -3.89 -21.83 -36.66
C LEU A 650 -4.33 -21.99 -38.13
N ALA A 651 -3.75 -21.19 -39.05
CA ALA A 651 -4.11 -21.18 -40.46
C ALA A 651 -5.63 -21.05 -40.71
N MET A 652 -6.26 -20.10 -40.01
CA MET A 652 -7.71 -19.87 -40.09
C MET A 652 -8.12 -19.32 -41.47
N THR A 653 -9.24 -19.78 -42.01
CA THR A 653 -9.82 -19.25 -43.26
C THR A 653 -10.53 -17.91 -43.03
N GLU A 654 -10.81 -17.16 -44.11
CA GLU A 654 -11.52 -15.86 -44.00
C GLU A 654 -12.89 -15.99 -43.32
N ASP A 655 -13.56 -17.13 -43.47
CA ASP A 655 -14.85 -17.42 -42.83
C ASP A 655 -14.72 -17.77 -41.33
N GLU A 656 -13.54 -18.21 -40.89
CA GLU A 656 -13.28 -18.57 -39.49
C GLU A 656 -12.81 -17.38 -38.65
N ILE A 657 -12.19 -16.36 -39.28
CA ILE A 657 -11.67 -15.16 -38.62
C ILE A 657 -12.73 -14.46 -37.76
N PRO A 658 -14.00 -14.27 -38.20
CA PRO A 658 -15.04 -13.65 -37.37
C PRO A 658 -15.22 -14.30 -36.00
N TYR A 659 -14.99 -15.62 -35.86
CA TYR A 659 -15.11 -16.31 -34.59
C TYR A 659 -14.16 -15.77 -33.51
N VAL A 660 -13.00 -15.21 -33.88
CA VAL A 660 -12.02 -14.62 -32.95
C VAL A 660 -12.39 -13.16 -32.59
N TRP A 661 -12.88 -12.41 -33.58
CA TRP A 661 -13.04 -10.96 -33.49
C TRP A 661 -14.43 -10.50 -33.07
N ASN A 662 -15.46 -11.29 -33.37
CA ASN A 662 -16.85 -10.94 -33.20
C ASN A 662 -17.49 -11.80 -32.10
N SER A 663 -17.63 -11.22 -30.91
CA SER A 663 -18.27 -11.92 -29.79
C SER A 663 -19.73 -12.29 -30.02
N LEU A 664 -20.44 -11.69 -30.99
CA LEU A 664 -21.83 -12.05 -31.29
C LEU A 664 -21.94 -13.46 -31.89
N VAL A 665 -20.90 -13.91 -32.61
CA VAL A 665 -20.79 -15.30 -33.12
C VAL A 665 -20.73 -16.32 -31.99
N ARG A 666 -20.35 -15.87 -30.78
CA ARG A 666 -20.24 -16.68 -29.55
C ARG A 666 -21.33 -16.35 -28.53
N SER A 667 -22.40 -15.65 -28.91
CA SER A 667 -23.52 -15.32 -28.00
C SER A 667 -24.31 -16.58 -27.67
N GLU A 668 -24.80 -16.67 -26.44
CA GLU A 668 -25.72 -17.71 -25.99
C GLU A 668 -27.19 -17.30 -26.26
N ILE A 669 -27.42 -16.02 -26.57
CA ILE A 669 -28.74 -15.45 -26.89
C ILE A 669 -29.04 -15.51 -28.39
N LEU A 670 -28.07 -15.18 -29.25
CA LEU A 670 -28.27 -15.11 -30.71
C LEU A 670 -27.99 -16.45 -31.38
N ARG A 671 -28.83 -16.82 -32.36
CA ARG A 671 -28.63 -18.00 -33.19
C ARG A 671 -27.85 -17.64 -34.45
N ARG A 672 -27.27 -18.63 -35.11
CA ARG A 672 -26.54 -18.44 -36.38
C ARG A 672 -27.40 -17.72 -37.44
N LYS A 673 -28.67 -18.11 -37.58
CA LYS A 673 -29.62 -17.47 -38.48
C LYS A 673 -29.88 -16.00 -38.14
N ASP A 674 -29.92 -15.64 -36.85
CA ASP A 674 -30.08 -14.24 -36.41
C ASP A 674 -28.90 -13.36 -36.86
N LEU A 675 -27.70 -13.94 -36.92
CA LEU A 675 -26.50 -13.27 -37.40
C LEU A 675 -26.48 -13.13 -38.92
N GLU A 676 -26.94 -14.17 -39.65
CA GLU A 676 -27.05 -14.17 -41.12
C GLU A 676 -28.14 -13.21 -41.61
N ASP A 677 -29.33 -13.24 -41.01
CA ASP A 677 -30.48 -12.37 -41.35
C ASP A 677 -30.18 -10.87 -41.16
N ARG A 678 -29.16 -10.55 -40.34
CA ARG A 678 -28.80 -9.18 -39.93
C ARG A 678 -27.41 -8.75 -40.42
N ASP A 679 -26.70 -9.59 -41.17
CA ASP A 679 -25.30 -9.37 -41.57
C ASP A 679 -24.38 -9.04 -40.37
N LEU A 680 -24.63 -9.68 -39.23
CA LEU A 680 -23.86 -9.55 -38.00
C LEU A 680 -22.79 -10.63 -37.85
N GLY A 681 -22.71 -11.57 -38.80
CA GLY A 681 -21.73 -12.67 -38.81
C GLY A 681 -20.32 -12.28 -39.27
N GLY A 682 -20.14 -11.09 -39.85
CA GLY A 682 -18.84 -10.60 -40.35
C GLY A 682 -17.82 -10.29 -39.24
N PRO A 683 -16.61 -9.80 -39.60
CA PRO A 683 -15.50 -9.52 -38.67
C PRO A 683 -15.71 -8.23 -37.87
N LEU A 684 -16.82 -8.13 -37.13
CA LEU A 684 -17.10 -7.03 -36.23
C LEU A 684 -16.15 -7.10 -35.02
N ARG A 685 -15.52 -5.97 -34.64
CA ARG A 685 -14.61 -5.89 -33.50
C ARG A 685 -15.37 -5.76 -32.18
N LEU A 686 -16.18 -6.76 -31.85
CA LEU A 686 -17.05 -6.78 -30.67
C LEU A 686 -16.48 -7.72 -29.60
N GLN A 687 -16.49 -7.26 -28.36
CA GLN A 687 -16.09 -8.03 -27.18
C GLN A 687 -17.29 -8.18 -26.24
N ARG A 688 -17.48 -9.38 -25.66
CA ARG A 688 -18.51 -9.62 -24.63
C ARG A 688 -18.00 -9.09 -23.30
N LEU A 689 -18.60 -8.02 -22.80
CA LEU A 689 -18.27 -7.38 -21.52
C LEU A 689 -18.93 -8.09 -20.34
N TYR A 690 -20.16 -8.58 -20.52
CA TYR A 690 -20.98 -9.22 -19.50
C TYR A 690 -21.85 -10.34 -20.10
N SER A 691 -22.04 -11.42 -19.35
CA SER A 691 -23.04 -12.45 -19.60
C SER A 691 -23.69 -12.87 -18.28
N SER A 692 -25.02 -12.89 -18.24
CA SER A 692 -25.74 -13.35 -17.05
C SER A 692 -25.46 -14.81 -16.68
N SER A 693 -25.01 -15.63 -17.63
CA SER A 693 -24.61 -17.03 -17.37
C SER A 693 -23.29 -17.15 -16.60
N ILE A 694 -22.44 -16.13 -16.67
CA ILE A 694 -21.11 -16.12 -16.02
C ILE A 694 -21.15 -15.27 -14.75
N GLN A 695 -21.65 -14.03 -14.84
CA GLN A 695 -21.63 -13.06 -13.73
C GLN A 695 -22.93 -13.04 -12.91
N GLY A 696 -23.96 -13.78 -13.30
CA GLY A 696 -25.27 -13.75 -12.67
C GLY A 696 -26.09 -12.50 -13.04
N ARG A 697 -27.42 -12.62 -13.00
CA ARG A 697 -28.34 -11.54 -13.43
C ARG A 697 -28.32 -10.34 -12.49
N ALA A 698 -28.09 -10.55 -11.19
CA ALA A 698 -28.07 -9.47 -10.19
C ALA A 698 -27.06 -8.36 -10.54
N ALA A 699 -25.93 -8.71 -11.17
CA ALA A 699 -24.86 -7.78 -11.51
C ALA A 699 -25.14 -6.91 -12.76
N PHE A 700 -26.22 -7.15 -13.51
CA PHE A 700 -26.46 -6.49 -14.80
C PHE A 700 -26.36 -4.96 -14.76
N PHE A 701 -27.03 -4.28 -13.82
CA PHE A 701 -27.08 -2.81 -13.80
C PHE A 701 -25.71 -2.18 -13.53
N GLU A 702 -24.83 -2.88 -12.82
CA GLU A 702 -23.46 -2.46 -12.57
C GLU A 702 -22.62 -2.54 -13.85
N TYR A 703 -22.69 -3.68 -14.55
CA TYR A 703 -22.02 -3.86 -15.84
C TYR A 703 -22.61 -2.93 -16.92
N LEU A 704 -23.90 -2.63 -16.85
CA LEU A 704 -24.57 -1.66 -17.70
C LEU A 704 -24.05 -0.24 -17.46
N LYS A 705 -23.95 0.20 -16.20
CA LYS A 705 -23.36 1.51 -15.82
C LYS A 705 -21.98 1.67 -16.43
N ASN A 706 -21.15 0.66 -16.25
CA ASN A 706 -19.80 0.66 -16.79
C ASN A 706 -19.80 0.65 -18.33
N ALA A 707 -20.67 -0.15 -18.96
CA ALA A 707 -20.82 -0.19 -20.41
C ALA A 707 -21.17 1.19 -20.99
N LEU A 708 -22.13 1.89 -20.37
CA LEU A 708 -22.59 3.21 -20.82
C LEU A 708 -21.56 4.31 -20.58
N GLN A 709 -20.81 4.26 -19.48
CA GLN A 709 -19.82 5.28 -19.11
C GLN A 709 -18.48 5.12 -19.85
N ASN A 710 -18.03 3.89 -20.09
CA ASN A 710 -16.66 3.63 -20.56
C ASN A 710 -16.54 3.29 -22.05
N TYR A 711 -17.65 3.00 -22.74
CA TYR A 711 -17.62 2.56 -24.14
C TYR A 711 -18.59 3.36 -25.02
N ASN A 712 -18.11 3.82 -26.18
CA ASN A 712 -18.89 4.62 -27.12
C ASN A 712 -19.82 3.81 -28.04
N ARG A 713 -19.64 2.48 -28.12
CA ARG A 713 -20.49 1.58 -28.89
C ARG A 713 -20.75 0.34 -28.07
N ARG A 714 -22.02 0.10 -27.73
CA ARG A 714 -22.43 -1.08 -26.94
C ARG A 714 -23.73 -1.67 -27.46
N MET A 715 -23.90 -2.96 -27.26
CA MET A 715 -25.07 -3.75 -27.60
C MET A 715 -25.49 -4.56 -26.40
N ILE A 716 -26.71 -4.33 -25.90
CA ILE A 716 -27.35 -5.16 -24.88
C ILE A 716 -28.21 -6.18 -25.60
N LEU A 717 -28.07 -7.44 -25.25
CA LEU A 717 -28.94 -8.52 -25.68
C LEU A 717 -29.70 -9.02 -24.46
N LEU A 718 -31.01 -9.22 -24.60
CA LEU A 718 -31.84 -9.78 -23.54
C LEU A 718 -32.74 -10.87 -24.13
N LYS A 719 -32.94 -11.92 -23.34
CA LYS A 719 -33.82 -13.05 -23.63
C LYS A 719 -34.80 -13.21 -22.48
N THR A 720 -36.10 -13.23 -22.78
CA THR A 720 -37.14 -13.43 -21.76
C THR A 720 -37.46 -14.92 -21.61
N ASP A 721 -37.65 -15.60 -22.73
CA ASP A 721 -37.91 -17.03 -22.83
C ASP A 721 -37.32 -17.56 -24.15
N ASP A 722 -37.58 -18.82 -24.50
CA ASP A 722 -37.10 -19.38 -25.78
C ASP A 722 -37.78 -18.81 -27.02
N ARG A 723 -38.82 -18.00 -26.82
CA ARG A 723 -39.63 -17.46 -27.91
C ARG A 723 -39.23 -16.03 -28.26
N PHE A 724 -38.66 -15.23 -27.35
CA PHE A 724 -38.34 -13.83 -27.64
C PHE A 724 -36.97 -13.36 -27.11
N SER A 725 -36.21 -12.74 -28.01
CA SER A 725 -34.97 -12.03 -27.69
C SER A 725 -34.99 -10.62 -28.31
N ALA A 726 -34.39 -9.65 -27.63
CA ALA A 726 -34.26 -8.28 -28.11
C ALA A 726 -32.83 -7.76 -27.95
N GLY A 727 -32.42 -6.90 -28.87
CA GLY A 727 -31.14 -6.19 -28.85
C GLY A 727 -31.36 -4.68 -28.73
N ILE A 728 -30.55 -4.00 -27.92
CA ILE A 728 -30.50 -2.54 -27.83
C ILE A 728 -29.07 -2.09 -28.09
N PHE A 729 -28.86 -1.38 -29.19
CA PHE A 729 -27.58 -0.82 -29.57
C PHE A 729 -27.52 0.66 -29.22
N PHE A 730 -26.42 1.09 -28.62
CA PHE A 730 -26.17 2.48 -28.26
C PHE A 730 -24.87 2.99 -28.87
N ARG A 731 -24.88 4.26 -29.29
CA ARG A 731 -23.77 4.98 -29.89
C ARG A 731 -23.55 6.32 -29.17
N GLY A 732 -22.29 6.65 -28.87
CA GLY A 732 -21.92 7.90 -28.19
C GLY A 732 -22.20 7.89 -26.68
N PRO A 733 -21.79 8.92 -25.94
CA PRO A 733 -21.94 8.97 -24.49
C PRO A 733 -23.42 8.98 -24.08
N ILE A 734 -23.76 8.27 -23.00
CA ILE A 734 -25.09 8.33 -22.37
C ILE A 734 -24.88 8.60 -20.87
N PRO A 735 -25.46 9.68 -20.31
CA PRO A 735 -25.35 10.01 -18.89
C PRO A 735 -26.08 8.97 -18.03
N TRP A 736 -25.64 8.84 -16.78
CA TRP A 736 -26.21 7.95 -15.78
C TRP A 736 -26.96 8.78 -14.73
N ASP A 737 -28.11 8.32 -14.26
CA ASP A 737 -29.04 9.02 -13.36
C ASP A 737 -29.62 10.33 -13.93
N GLU A 738 -29.54 10.54 -15.24
CA GLU A 738 -30.14 11.68 -15.94
C GLU A 738 -30.99 11.23 -17.13
N ASP A 739 -32.05 11.98 -17.41
CA ASP A 739 -32.91 11.75 -18.58
C ASP A 739 -32.22 12.27 -19.85
N HIS A 740 -31.81 11.35 -20.72
CA HIS A 740 -31.08 11.65 -21.95
C HIS A 740 -31.98 11.62 -23.17
N VAL A 741 -32.11 12.74 -23.86
CA VAL A 741 -32.81 12.78 -25.16
C VAL A 741 -31.97 12.04 -26.20
N ILE A 742 -32.55 10.99 -26.77
CA ILE A 742 -31.92 10.16 -27.79
C ILE A 742 -32.38 10.57 -29.20
N ASP A 743 -31.47 10.42 -30.16
CA ASP A 743 -31.69 10.59 -31.59
C ASP A 743 -31.48 9.21 -32.28
N ASP A 744 -30.87 9.19 -33.47
CA ASP A 744 -30.49 7.98 -34.21
C ASP A 744 -29.35 7.17 -33.53
N ASN A 745 -28.95 7.56 -32.31
CA ASN A 745 -27.86 6.99 -31.53
C ASN A 745 -28.27 5.77 -30.69
N VAL A 746 -29.57 5.48 -30.58
CA VAL A 746 -30.09 4.25 -29.97
C VAL A 746 -30.95 3.49 -30.97
N LEU A 747 -30.72 2.19 -31.10
CA LEU A 747 -31.45 1.29 -31.99
C LEU A 747 -31.93 0.08 -31.20
N ALA A 748 -33.20 -0.27 -31.34
CA ALA A 748 -33.72 -1.52 -30.80
C ALA A 748 -34.09 -2.48 -31.93
N CYS A 749 -33.81 -3.77 -31.75
CA CYS A 749 -34.22 -4.84 -32.63
C CYS A 749 -34.80 -6.03 -31.85
N SER A 750 -35.65 -6.81 -32.52
CA SER A 750 -36.11 -8.12 -32.04
C SER A 750 -35.51 -9.23 -32.89
N PHE A 751 -35.32 -10.41 -32.28
CA PHE A 751 -34.88 -11.66 -32.89
C PHE A 751 -36.00 -12.71 -32.69
N LEU A 752 -36.43 -13.38 -33.77
CA LEU A 752 -37.62 -14.24 -33.79
C LEU A 752 -37.25 -15.72 -34.01
N PRO A 753 -37.99 -16.69 -33.42
CA PRO A 753 -37.78 -18.12 -33.64
C PRO A 753 -38.14 -18.59 -35.05
N GLU A 754 -37.65 -19.78 -35.39
CA GLU A 754 -37.57 -20.38 -36.74
C GLU A 754 -38.84 -20.42 -37.60
N SER A 755 -40.05 -20.26 -37.04
CA SER A 755 -41.31 -20.45 -37.77
C SER A 755 -41.81 -19.23 -38.57
N THR A 756 -41.10 -18.10 -38.57
CA THR A 756 -41.56 -16.88 -39.26
C THR A 756 -40.60 -16.42 -40.37
N THR A 757 -41.09 -16.39 -41.60
CA THR A 757 -40.38 -16.02 -42.84
C THR A 757 -40.27 -14.51 -43.09
N VAL A 758 -40.48 -13.67 -42.06
CA VAL A 758 -40.58 -12.20 -42.23
C VAL A 758 -39.39 -11.50 -41.59
N ILE A 759 -38.78 -10.59 -42.38
CA ILE A 759 -37.65 -9.73 -42.02
C ILE A 759 -37.91 -9.04 -40.68
N SER A 760 -37.03 -9.30 -39.72
CA SER A 760 -37.06 -8.70 -38.40
C SER A 760 -36.86 -7.17 -38.48
N THR A 761 -37.75 -6.41 -37.86
CA THR A 761 -37.85 -4.96 -38.07
C THR A 761 -36.84 -4.21 -37.19
N TYR A 762 -36.14 -3.20 -37.75
CA TYR A 762 -35.30 -2.28 -36.98
C TYR A 762 -36.12 -1.08 -36.52
N LYS A 763 -36.07 -0.73 -35.23
CA LYS A 763 -36.60 0.55 -34.77
C LYS A 763 -35.48 1.45 -34.31
N ARG A 764 -35.17 2.45 -35.13
CA ARG A 764 -34.30 3.56 -34.75
C ARG A 764 -35.02 4.41 -33.70
N GLY A 765 -34.26 4.90 -32.72
CA GLY A 765 -34.71 5.99 -31.85
C GLY A 765 -35.21 7.12 -32.74
N VAL A 766 -36.45 7.56 -32.50
CA VAL A 766 -37.02 8.71 -33.21
C VAL A 766 -36.65 9.94 -32.40
N LYS A 767 -36.22 11.02 -33.07
CA LYS A 767 -35.88 12.31 -32.45
C LYS A 767 -36.90 12.71 -31.37
N GLY A 768 -36.44 12.88 -30.12
CA GLY A 768 -37.29 13.28 -28.98
C GLY A 768 -37.74 12.15 -28.04
N TRP A 769 -37.21 10.93 -28.20
CA TRP A 769 -37.32 9.87 -27.20
C TRP A 769 -36.32 10.10 -26.07
N ILE A 770 -36.60 9.59 -24.88
CA ILE A 770 -35.80 9.79 -23.68
C ILE A 770 -35.38 8.44 -23.13
N LEU A 771 -34.09 8.30 -22.84
CA LEU A 771 -33.51 7.16 -22.14
C LEU A 771 -33.11 7.60 -20.73
N SER A 772 -33.61 6.88 -19.73
CA SER A 772 -33.28 7.06 -18.32
C SER A 772 -32.62 5.79 -17.81
N CYS A 773 -31.41 5.88 -17.27
CA CYS A 773 -30.65 4.76 -16.74
C CYS A 773 -30.22 5.08 -15.30
N SER A 774 -30.39 4.15 -14.38
CA SER A 774 -30.01 4.26 -12.97
C SER A 774 -29.57 2.90 -12.42
N ASP A 775 -29.12 2.88 -11.16
CA ASP A 775 -28.61 1.67 -10.51
C ASP A 775 -29.62 0.50 -10.45
N ASN A 776 -30.92 0.77 -10.63
CA ASN A 776 -31.97 -0.24 -10.61
C ASN A 776 -32.90 -0.24 -11.83
N THR A 777 -32.80 0.74 -12.73
CA THR A 777 -33.74 0.87 -13.87
C THR A 777 -33.07 1.30 -15.16
N LEU A 778 -33.56 0.76 -16.29
CA LEU A 778 -33.31 1.29 -17.64
C LEU A 778 -34.67 1.46 -18.30
N GLN A 779 -35.01 2.70 -18.65
CA GLN A 779 -36.31 3.05 -19.22
C GLN A 779 -36.12 3.88 -20.49
N LEU A 780 -36.64 3.36 -21.60
CA LEU A 780 -36.69 4.04 -22.89
C LEU A 780 -38.14 4.42 -23.20
N PHE A 781 -38.46 5.71 -23.26
CA PHE A 781 -39.83 6.20 -23.40
C PHE A 781 -39.95 7.40 -24.35
N ASN A 782 -41.14 7.64 -24.88
CA ASN A 782 -41.41 8.75 -25.79
C ASN A 782 -42.09 9.91 -25.06
N ARG A 783 -41.36 11.02 -24.85
CA ARG A 783 -41.77 12.26 -24.16
C ARG A 783 -42.19 12.09 -22.69
N GLN A 784 -43.13 11.20 -22.39
CA GLN A 784 -43.66 10.92 -21.06
C GLN A 784 -43.34 9.47 -20.64
N ARG A 785 -43.00 9.25 -19.36
CA ARG A 785 -42.69 7.91 -18.83
C ARG A 785 -43.84 6.91 -18.98
N ALA A 786 -45.09 7.36 -19.04
CA ALA A 786 -46.24 6.49 -19.34
C ALA A 786 -46.14 5.83 -20.73
N ASN A 787 -45.47 6.47 -21.69
CA ASN A 787 -45.28 5.98 -23.05
C ASN A 787 -43.96 5.20 -23.19
N THR A 788 -43.76 4.22 -22.32
CA THR A 788 -42.54 3.42 -22.30
C THR A 788 -42.50 2.39 -23.43
N PHE A 789 -41.35 2.30 -24.11
CA PHE A 789 -41.05 1.25 -25.06
C PHE A 789 -40.37 0.06 -24.41
N ILE A 790 -39.25 0.27 -23.71
CA ILE A 790 -38.51 -0.78 -23.01
C ILE A 790 -38.28 -0.31 -21.58
N PHE A 791 -38.67 -1.14 -20.62
CA PHE A 791 -38.40 -0.92 -19.20
C PHE A 791 -37.76 -2.16 -18.60
N LEU A 792 -36.52 -2.03 -18.12
CA LEU A 792 -35.84 -3.04 -17.32
C LEU A 792 -35.76 -2.51 -15.89
N THR A 793 -36.07 -3.34 -14.90
CA THR A 793 -35.95 -2.98 -13.49
C THR A 793 -35.61 -4.19 -12.64
N ARG A 794 -34.93 -3.97 -11.51
CA ARG A 794 -34.92 -4.92 -10.41
C ARG A 794 -36.29 -4.93 -9.74
N PRO A 795 -36.98 -6.07 -9.63
CA PRO A 795 -38.23 -6.16 -8.88
C PRO A 795 -37.95 -6.28 -7.36
N PRO A 796 -38.96 -6.09 -6.49
CA PRO A 796 -38.82 -6.31 -5.04
C PRO A 796 -38.41 -7.76 -4.71
N GLU A 797 -37.63 -7.97 -3.66
CA GLU A 797 -37.05 -9.28 -3.26
C GLU A 797 -38.09 -10.42 -3.19
N LYS A 798 -39.33 -10.11 -2.80
CA LYS A 798 -40.45 -11.08 -2.69
C LYS A 798 -40.89 -11.68 -4.03
N SER A 799 -40.43 -11.16 -5.18
CA SER A 799 -40.86 -11.60 -6.52
C SER A 799 -40.11 -12.81 -7.07
N GLY A 800 -38.97 -13.20 -6.48
CA GLY A 800 -38.17 -14.35 -6.92
C GLY A 800 -37.48 -14.21 -8.30
N ALA A 801 -37.45 -13.01 -8.88
CA ALA A 801 -36.80 -12.73 -10.16
C ALA A 801 -35.73 -11.63 -9.98
N ASP A 802 -34.55 -11.81 -10.60
CA ASP A 802 -33.45 -10.84 -10.46
C ASP A 802 -33.70 -9.57 -11.29
N ILE A 803 -34.28 -9.73 -12.49
CA ILE A 803 -34.58 -8.65 -13.43
C ILE A 803 -35.89 -8.95 -14.16
N ILE A 804 -36.74 -7.94 -14.26
CA ILE A 804 -37.95 -7.99 -15.08
C ILE A 804 -37.89 -6.95 -16.20
N THR A 805 -38.52 -7.26 -17.33
CA THR A 805 -38.65 -6.37 -18.47
C THR A 805 -40.12 -6.14 -18.86
N SER A 806 -40.44 -4.94 -19.33
CA SER A 806 -41.71 -4.62 -19.98
C SER A 806 -41.42 -4.01 -21.33
N ILE A 807 -41.98 -4.58 -22.39
CA ILE A 807 -41.67 -4.19 -23.77
C ILE A 807 -42.97 -3.94 -24.52
N ALA A 808 -43.14 -2.72 -25.03
CA ALA A 808 -44.23 -2.37 -25.93
C ALA A 808 -43.96 -2.93 -27.33
N LEU A 809 -44.28 -4.20 -27.56
CA LEU A 809 -43.95 -4.96 -28.78
C LEU A 809 -44.49 -4.33 -30.07
N GLN A 810 -45.59 -3.56 -30.01
CA GLN A 810 -46.13 -2.80 -31.14
C GLN A 810 -45.13 -1.81 -31.71
N ASN A 811 -44.17 -1.37 -30.89
CA ASN A 811 -43.12 -0.50 -31.35
C ASN A 811 -42.14 -1.24 -32.27
N PHE A 812 -41.89 -2.54 -32.09
CA PHE A 812 -41.10 -3.33 -33.05
C PHE A 812 -41.89 -3.57 -34.35
N SER A 813 -43.07 -4.19 -34.24
CA SER A 813 -44.06 -4.27 -35.32
C SER A 813 -45.41 -4.77 -34.78
N ARG A 814 -46.51 -4.50 -35.50
CA ARG A 814 -47.84 -5.07 -35.17
C ARG A 814 -47.83 -6.60 -35.19
N PHE A 815 -47.00 -7.20 -36.04
CA PHE A 815 -46.86 -8.64 -36.15
C PHE A 815 -46.21 -9.26 -34.91
N VAL A 816 -45.11 -8.67 -34.41
CA VAL A 816 -44.47 -9.12 -33.17
C VAL A 816 -45.44 -9.02 -31.98
N GLN A 817 -46.24 -7.96 -31.91
CA GLN A 817 -47.28 -7.84 -30.89
C GLN A 817 -48.36 -8.92 -31.00
N GLN A 818 -48.81 -9.25 -32.22
CA GLN A 818 -49.85 -10.28 -32.44
C GLN A 818 -49.37 -11.69 -32.05
N GLN A 819 -48.10 -12.00 -32.30
CA GLN A 819 -47.56 -13.33 -31.97
C GLN A 819 -47.26 -13.54 -30.48
N TYR A 820 -46.89 -12.49 -29.76
CA TYR A 820 -46.40 -12.59 -28.37
C TYR A 820 -47.31 -11.92 -27.34
N GLY A 821 -48.35 -11.22 -27.79
CA GLY A 821 -49.28 -10.51 -26.94
C GLY A 821 -48.63 -9.32 -26.22
N ARG A 822 -48.82 -9.23 -24.90
CA ARG A 822 -48.31 -8.13 -24.07
C ARG A 822 -47.16 -8.61 -23.20
N MET A 823 -46.00 -7.96 -23.32
CA MET A 823 -44.84 -8.21 -22.47
C MET A 823 -44.78 -7.19 -21.33
N ASN A 824 -45.21 -7.60 -20.14
CA ASN A 824 -45.33 -6.73 -18.97
C ASN A 824 -44.77 -7.43 -17.73
N ARG A 825 -43.75 -6.83 -17.10
CA ARG A 825 -43.04 -7.36 -15.93
C ARG A 825 -42.56 -8.82 -16.11
N THR A 826 -42.17 -9.16 -17.33
CA THR A 826 -41.72 -10.51 -17.69
C THR A 826 -40.30 -10.74 -17.17
N PRO A 827 -40.02 -11.85 -16.46
CA PRO A 827 -38.66 -12.18 -16.02
C PRO A 827 -37.69 -12.30 -17.19
N VAL A 828 -36.46 -11.82 -16.99
CA VAL A 828 -35.39 -11.98 -17.98
C VAL A 828 -34.58 -13.23 -17.63
N THR A 829 -34.45 -14.14 -18.60
CA THR A 829 -33.74 -15.41 -18.42
C THR A 829 -32.24 -15.25 -18.68
N SER A 830 -31.87 -14.55 -19.76
CA SER A 830 -30.46 -14.29 -20.09
C SER A 830 -30.24 -12.86 -20.58
N ILE A 831 -29.09 -12.28 -20.24
CA ILE A 831 -28.67 -10.94 -20.69
C ILE A 831 -27.17 -10.94 -21.02
N GLU A 832 -26.80 -10.36 -22.15
CA GLU A 832 -25.40 -10.12 -22.55
C GLU A 832 -25.16 -8.65 -22.87
N ILE A 833 -23.94 -8.17 -22.63
CA ILE A 833 -23.49 -6.83 -23.06
C ILE A 833 -22.24 -7.00 -23.90
N HIS A 834 -22.27 -6.49 -25.14
CA HIS A 834 -21.12 -6.47 -26.05
C HIS A 834 -20.68 -5.03 -26.33
N VAL A 835 -19.37 -4.79 -26.42
CA VAL A 835 -18.79 -3.45 -26.61
C VAL A 835 -17.71 -3.46 -27.68
N VAL A 836 -17.50 -2.31 -28.33
CA VAL A 836 -16.31 -2.09 -29.17
C VAL A 836 -15.22 -1.46 -28.29
N SER A 837 -14.14 -2.19 -28.04
CA SER A 837 -13.06 -1.76 -27.13
C SER A 837 -11.66 -1.95 -27.71
N ASN A 838 -10.80 -0.96 -27.48
CA ASN A 838 -9.33 -1.06 -27.49
C ASN A 838 -8.71 -0.85 -26.09
N ARG A 839 -9.52 -0.92 -25.01
CA ARG A 839 -9.10 -0.67 -23.63
C ARG A 839 -9.45 -1.83 -22.70
N ASP A 840 -8.45 -2.21 -21.92
CA ASP A 840 -8.37 -3.32 -20.99
C ASP A 840 -9.62 -3.51 -20.12
N ARG A 841 -10.14 -4.73 -20.11
CA ARG A 841 -11.26 -5.22 -19.28
C ARG A 841 -10.83 -5.51 -17.82
N VAL A 842 -9.54 -5.35 -17.51
CA VAL A 842 -8.90 -5.64 -16.22
C VAL A 842 -9.47 -4.82 -15.04
N ALA A 843 -10.07 -3.66 -15.30
CA ALA A 843 -10.64 -2.80 -14.27
C ALA A 843 -11.93 -3.36 -13.62
N HIS A 844 -12.60 -4.33 -14.24
CA HIS A 844 -13.91 -4.84 -13.77
C HIS A 844 -13.83 -5.91 -12.69
N GLN A 845 -12.78 -6.73 -12.68
CA GLN A 845 -12.60 -7.74 -11.62
C GLN A 845 -12.22 -7.13 -10.26
N LEU A 846 -12.14 -5.79 -10.16
CA LEU A 846 -11.80 -5.05 -8.94
C LEU A 846 -13.05 -4.56 -8.18
N PHE A 847 -14.26 -4.72 -8.73
CA PHE A 847 -15.49 -4.26 -8.06
C PHE A 847 -16.03 -5.27 -7.03
N ASP A 848 -15.83 -6.58 -7.27
CA ASP A 848 -16.32 -7.66 -6.39
C ASP A 848 -15.61 -7.76 -5.03
N LEU A 849 -14.48 -7.07 -4.81
CA LEU A 849 -13.75 -7.09 -3.54
C LEU A 849 -14.22 -6.01 -2.55
N ARG A 850 -15.17 -5.15 -2.94
CA ARG A 850 -15.58 -3.99 -2.13
C ARG A 850 -16.62 -4.32 -1.04
N PHE A 851 -17.34 -5.43 -1.16
CA PHE A 851 -18.47 -5.73 -0.26
C PHE A 851 -18.17 -6.66 0.92
N GLU A 852 -16.93 -7.16 1.07
CA GLU A 852 -16.60 -8.10 2.16
C GLU A 852 -15.90 -7.48 3.39
N TYR A 853 -15.55 -6.18 3.40
CA TYR A 853 -14.75 -5.63 4.50
C TYR A 853 -15.23 -4.24 4.95
N VAL A 854 -16.20 -4.23 5.86
CA VAL A 854 -16.28 -3.17 6.88
C VAL A 854 -15.95 -3.84 8.20
N GLU A 855 -14.69 -3.76 8.62
CA GLU A 855 -14.27 -4.21 9.94
C GLU A 855 -13.90 -2.99 10.79
N THR A 856 -14.54 -2.89 11.95
CA THR A 856 -14.14 -2.00 13.04
C THR A 856 -12.76 -2.42 13.54
N GLU A 857 -11.76 -1.58 13.31
CA GLU A 857 -10.37 -1.85 13.69
C GLU A 857 -10.15 -1.73 15.20
N GLU A 858 -9.52 -2.74 15.81
CA GLU A 858 -9.05 -2.68 17.19
C GLU A 858 -7.59 -2.20 17.21
N LEU A 859 -7.35 -0.97 17.69
CA LEU A 859 -5.99 -0.40 17.81
C LEU A 859 -5.37 -0.75 19.17
N LEU A 860 -4.26 -1.48 19.16
CA LEU A 860 -3.46 -1.78 20.34
C LEU A 860 -2.45 -0.65 20.60
N HIS A 861 -2.59 0.04 21.73
CA HIS A 861 -1.65 1.09 22.17
C HIS A 861 -0.34 0.48 22.70
N ARG A 862 0.76 1.26 22.69
CA ARG A 862 2.07 0.81 23.19
C ARG A 862 2.04 0.39 24.68
N PHE A 863 1.21 1.06 25.48
CA PHE A 863 1.08 0.82 26.92
C PHE A 863 -0.39 0.71 27.31
N ASP A 864 -0.72 -0.21 28.22
CA ASP A 864 -2.05 -0.32 28.80
C ASP A 864 -2.39 0.95 29.58
N HIS A 865 -3.53 1.57 29.27
CA HIS A 865 -4.04 2.71 30.02
C HIS A 865 -4.42 2.27 31.44
N ARG A 866 -3.55 2.55 32.41
CA ARG A 866 -3.92 2.45 33.83
C ARG A 866 -4.72 3.70 34.21
N PRO A 867 -6.02 3.60 34.56
CA PRO A 867 -6.79 4.78 34.92
C PRO A 867 -6.21 5.46 36.16
N GLY A 868 -5.73 6.70 35.99
CA GLY A 868 -5.41 7.60 37.09
C GLY A 868 -6.67 8.36 37.54
N GLN A 869 -6.77 8.67 38.83
CA GLN A 869 -7.86 9.52 39.35
C GLN A 869 -7.69 10.95 38.81
N TYR A 870 -8.61 11.37 37.94
CA TYR A 870 -8.70 12.75 37.47
C TYR A 870 -9.52 13.57 38.47
N THR A 871 -8.93 14.61 39.06
CA THR A 871 -9.64 15.63 39.84
C THR A 871 -9.83 16.86 38.94
N PRO A 872 -11.08 17.34 38.72
CA PRO A 872 -11.30 18.55 37.93
C PRO A 872 -10.66 19.77 38.62
N ASN A 873 -10.06 20.65 37.81
CA ASN A 873 -9.51 21.92 38.32
C ASN A 873 -10.61 22.75 38.99
N SER A 874 -10.30 23.31 40.16
CA SER A 874 -11.18 24.20 40.93
C SER A 874 -10.42 25.46 41.35
N LEU A 875 -11.12 26.54 41.66
CA LEU A 875 -10.50 27.72 42.30
C LEU A 875 -9.96 27.39 43.71
N LEU A 876 -10.45 26.31 44.34
CA LEU A 876 -9.98 25.83 45.64
C LEU A 876 -8.55 25.24 45.59
N SER A 877 -8.08 24.81 44.41
CA SER A 877 -6.74 24.23 44.24
C SER A 877 -5.70 25.26 43.80
N VAL A 878 -6.05 26.54 43.76
CA VAL A 878 -5.15 27.65 43.41
C VAL A 878 -4.47 28.18 44.66
N ASN A 879 -3.14 28.19 44.67
CA ASN A 879 -2.39 28.93 45.68
C ASN A 879 -2.43 30.44 45.35
N TRP A 880 -3.29 31.17 46.07
CA TRP A 880 -3.47 32.61 45.86
C TRP A 880 -2.35 33.47 46.41
N GLU A 881 -1.44 32.93 47.23
CA GLU A 881 -0.29 33.67 47.78
C GLU A 881 0.80 33.88 46.71
N GLU A 882 0.86 33.02 45.71
CA GLU A 882 1.82 33.09 44.59
C GLU A 882 1.27 33.89 43.39
N ARG A 883 0.13 34.56 43.55
CA ARG A 883 -0.62 35.21 42.46
C ARG A 883 -0.85 36.70 42.70
N PRO A 884 -0.98 37.50 41.63
CA PRO A 884 -1.36 38.91 41.76
C PRO A 884 -2.67 39.10 42.54
N ALA A 885 -2.72 40.11 43.42
CA ALA A 885 -3.88 40.38 44.27
C ALA A 885 -5.16 40.72 43.46
N GLU A 886 -4.98 41.28 42.26
CA GLU A 886 -6.04 41.62 41.31
C GLU A 886 -6.74 40.35 40.78
N GLU A 887 -5.99 39.29 40.45
CA GLU A 887 -6.54 37.99 39.99
C GLU A 887 -7.46 37.39 41.06
N ARG A 888 -7.02 37.42 42.31
CA ARG A 888 -7.80 36.94 43.46
C ARG A 888 -9.08 37.76 43.64
N THR A 889 -8.99 39.09 43.46
CA THR A 889 -10.12 40.00 43.61
C THR A 889 -11.17 39.76 42.54
N VAL A 890 -10.76 39.54 41.29
CA VAL A 890 -11.67 39.28 40.16
C VAL A 890 -12.33 37.89 40.26
N LEU A 891 -11.55 36.84 40.57
CA LEU A 891 -12.04 35.45 40.53
C LEU A 891 -12.71 34.98 41.83
N VAL A 892 -12.34 35.55 42.98
CA VAL A 892 -12.82 35.10 44.31
C VAL A 892 -13.44 36.24 45.13
N GLY A 893 -13.10 37.51 44.85
CA GLY A 893 -13.59 38.67 45.60
C GLY A 893 -15.06 39.06 45.35
N ALA A 894 -15.56 40.06 46.09
CA ALA A 894 -16.91 40.60 45.90
C ALA A 894 -17.07 41.23 44.49
N LEU A 895 -18.24 41.08 43.87
CA LEU A 895 -18.50 41.53 42.50
C LEU A 895 -18.26 43.04 42.31
N ASP A 896 -18.55 43.87 43.31
CA ASP A 896 -18.30 45.32 43.26
C ASP A 896 -16.81 45.69 43.28
N ALA A 897 -15.99 44.86 43.95
CA ALA A 897 -14.54 45.02 43.95
C ALA A 897 -13.95 44.51 42.62
N ALA A 898 -14.45 43.38 42.12
CA ALA A 898 -14.06 42.83 40.82
C ALA A 898 -14.39 43.80 39.67
N SER A 899 -15.56 44.45 39.70
CA SER A 899 -15.97 45.42 38.67
C SER A 899 -15.04 46.64 38.64
N ARG A 900 -14.69 47.19 39.82
CA ARG A 900 -13.71 48.30 39.90
C ARG A 900 -12.34 47.95 39.33
N VAL A 901 -11.89 46.71 39.52
CA VAL A 901 -10.64 46.22 38.91
C VAL A 901 -10.81 46.11 37.39
N LEU A 902 -11.86 45.43 36.91
CA LEU A 902 -12.10 45.20 35.48
C LEU A 902 -12.30 46.50 34.68
N ASP A 903 -12.94 47.52 35.27
CA ASP A 903 -13.14 48.82 34.65
C ASP A 903 -11.82 49.60 34.47
N ALA A 904 -10.84 49.38 35.34
CA ALA A 904 -9.51 50.01 35.28
C ALA A 904 -8.48 49.21 34.46
N THR A 905 -8.74 47.94 34.18
CA THR A 905 -7.83 47.02 33.48
C THR A 905 -7.96 47.11 31.95
N SER A 906 -6.91 46.77 31.19
CA SER A 906 -6.97 46.70 29.72
C SER A 906 -7.89 45.55 29.23
N SER A 907 -8.31 45.58 27.96
CA SER A 907 -9.15 44.52 27.40
C SER A 907 -8.41 43.17 27.28
N ASP A 908 -7.10 43.19 27.06
CA ASP A 908 -6.27 41.97 26.95
C ASP A 908 -6.03 41.32 28.32
N ASP A 909 -5.81 42.11 29.37
CA ASP A 909 -5.64 41.61 30.73
C ASP A 909 -6.96 41.03 31.29
N ALA A 910 -8.10 41.66 30.96
CA ALA A 910 -9.43 41.11 31.28
C ALA A 910 -9.68 39.76 30.58
N LEU A 911 -9.16 39.55 29.37
CA LEU A 911 -9.18 38.25 28.70
C LEU A 911 -8.28 37.23 29.43
N GLY A 912 -7.17 37.66 30.02
CA GLY A 912 -6.35 36.85 30.92
C GLY A 912 -7.15 36.32 32.11
N TYR A 913 -7.93 37.18 32.77
CA TYR A 913 -8.83 36.76 33.86
C TYR A 913 -9.93 35.80 33.37
N PHE A 914 -10.47 36.03 32.17
CA PHE A 914 -11.45 35.13 31.54
C PHE A 914 -10.89 33.72 31.31
N TYR A 915 -9.67 33.59 30.77
CA TYR A 915 -9.03 32.30 30.58
C TYR A 915 -8.76 31.56 31.89
N MET A 916 -8.45 32.31 32.95
CA MET A 916 -8.25 31.73 34.27
C MET A 916 -9.57 31.25 34.89
N ALA A 917 -10.64 32.04 34.78
CA ALA A 917 -11.98 31.63 35.18
C ALA A 917 -12.41 30.34 34.45
N ARG A 918 -12.14 30.24 33.13
CA ARG A 918 -12.40 29.03 32.34
C ARG A 918 -11.58 27.83 32.79
N LYS A 919 -10.27 28.02 32.98
CA LYS A 919 -9.34 26.95 33.41
C LYS A 919 -9.79 26.30 34.73
N HIS A 920 -10.38 27.10 35.61
CA HIS A 920 -10.86 26.69 36.94
C HIS A 920 -12.39 26.51 37.03
N ARG A 921 -13.10 26.50 35.88
CA ARG A 921 -14.55 26.25 35.76
C ARG A 921 -15.43 27.20 36.60
N ALA A 922 -15.05 28.47 36.68
CA ALA A 922 -15.80 29.50 37.39
C ALA A 922 -16.73 30.27 36.43
N GLU A 923 -17.86 29.66 36.07
CA GLU A 923 -18.79 30.19 35.06
C GLU A 923 -19.36 31.56 35.43
N ASP A 924 -19.85 31.75 36.66
CA ASP A 924 -20.37 33.05 37.13
C ASP A 924 -19.36 34.19 36.94
N ARG A 925 -18.07 33.90 37.12
CA ARG A 925 -16.98 34.87 36.92
C ARG A 925 -16.72 35.12 35.45
N MET A 926 -16.82 34.11 34.59
CA MET A 926 -16.72 34.28 33.14
C MET A 926 -17.80 35.23 32.62
N PHE A 927 -19.06 35.04 33.05
CA PHE A 927 -20.18 35.92 32.68
C PHE A 927 -19.96 37.35 33.20
N HIS A 928 -19.55 37.52 34.46
CA HIS A 928 -19.28 38.86 35.03
C HIS A 928 -18.15 39.61 34.33
N ILE A 929 -17.04 38.94 34.02
CA ILE A 929 -15.91 39.51 33.27
C ILE A 929 -16.37 39.92 31.87
N PHE A 930 -17.14 39.05 31.21
CA PHE A 930 -17.66 39.32 29.88
C PHE A 930 -18.64 40.51 29.87
N GLU A 931 -19.55 40.61 30.83
CA GLU A 931 -20.46 41.76 30.94
C GLU A 931 -19.72 43.09 31.17
N SER A 932 -18.64 43.10 31.94
CA SER A 932 -17.79 44.30 32.11
C SER A 932 -17.13 44.69 30.78
N LEU A 933 -16.62 43.72 30.01
CA LEU A 933 -16.08 43.97 28.65
C LEU A 933 -17.13 44.59 27.71
N LEU A 934 -18.41 44.21 27.83
CA LEU A 934 -19.50 44.79 27.03
C LEU A 934 -19.88 46.22 27.45
N ARG A 935 -19.46 46.69 28.64
CA ARG A 935 -19.77 48.04 29.16
C ARG A 935 -18.69 49.09 28.88
N LYS A 936 -17.51 48.68 28.41
CA LYS A 936 -16.40 49.60 28.11
C LYS A 936 -16.76 50.53 26.95
N ASP A 937 -16.38 51.81 27.10
CA ASP A 937 -16.62 52.85 26.08
C ASP A 937 -15.91 52.55 24.75
N ASP A 938 -14.70 51.99 24.80
CA ASP A 938 -13.99 51.43 23.63
C ASP A 938 -14.32 49.93 23.50
N PHE A 939 -15.40 49.62 22.79
CA PHE A 939 -15.94 48.26 22.68
C PHE A 939 -14.92 47.29 22.02
N PRO A 940 -14.33 46.35 22.78
CA PRO A 940 -13.23 45.53 22.29
C PRO A 940 -13.75 44.31 21.51
N LEU A 941 -14.25 44.56 20.29
CA LEU A 941 -14.95 43.55 19.50
C LEU A 941 -14.13 42.26 19.31
N HIS A 942 -12.82 42.34 19.06
CA HIS A 942 -11.98 41.15 18.89
C HIS A 942 -12.00 40.27 20.15
N THR A 943 -11.73 40.86 21.32
CA THR A 943 -11.73 40.19 22.63
C THR A 943 -13.08 39.56 22.96
N VAL A 944 -14.17 40.30 22.71
CA VAL A 944 -15.55 39.83 22.90
C VAL A 944 -15.83 38.61 22.00
N LEU A 945 -15.46 38.66 20.71
CA LEU A 945 -15.60 37.53 19.79
C LEU A 945 -14.80 36.31 20.26
N THR A 946 -13.55 36.50 20.69
CA THR A 946 -12.70 35.41 21.20
C THR A 946 -13.33 34.75 22.42
N ALA A 947 -13.81 35.53 23.40
CA ALA A 947 -14.46 34.99 24.58
C ALA A 947 -15.73 34.18 24.26
N MET A 948 -16.58 34.67 23.34
CA MET A 948 -17.78 33.93 22.92
C MET A 948 -17.44 32.64 22.14
N VAL A 949 -16.38 32.63 21.33
CA VAL A 949 -15.95 31.40 20.63
C VAL A 949 -15.48 30.33 21.62
N GLU A 950 -14.81 30.75 22.70
CA GLU A 950 -14.29 29.90 23.76
C GLU A 950 -15.37 29.46 24.77
N HIS A 951 -16.45 30.24 24.94
CA HIS A 951 -17.63 29.90 25.74
C HIS A 951 -18.91 30.44 25.08
N PRO A 952 -19.55 29.65 24.18
CA PRO A 952 -20.70 30.09 23.37
C PRO A 952 -21.91 30.69 24.12
N PRO A 953 -22.28 30.23 25.34
CA PRO A 953 -23.39 30.84 26.12
C PRO A 953 -23.25 32.34 26.40
N LEU A 954 -22.05 32.92 26.32
CA LEU A 954 -21.85 34.37 26.49
C LEU A 954 -22.56 35.20 25.40
N ALA A 955 -22.90 34.59 24.27
CA ALA A 955 -23.63 35.24 23.19
C ALA A 955 -24.96 35.86 23.65
N TYR A 956 -25.59 35.29 24.67
CA TYR A 956 -26.85 35.81 25.23
C TYR A 956 -26.67 37.14 25.97
N CYS A 957 -25.48 37.40 26.53
CA CYS A 957 -25.15 38.69 27.14
C CYS A 957 -25.05 39.79 26.06
N ALA A 958 -24.39 39.47 24.94
CA ALA A 958 -24.29 40.36 23.79
C ALA A 958 -25.66 40.59 23.13
N LEU A 959 -26.46 39.54 22.97
CA LEU A 959 -27.84 39.60 22.46
C LEU A 959 -28.70 40.55 23.32
N LYS A 960 -28.65 40.39 24.65
CA LYS A 960 -29.45 41.20 25.60
C LYS A 960 -29.07 42.68 25.57
N ARG A 961 -27.78 43.01 25.43
CA ARG A 961 -27.27 44.39 25.52
C ARG A 961 -27.40 45.17 24.22
N PHE A 962 -27.09 44.55 23.08
CA PHE A 962 -26.86 45.25 21.82
C PHE A 962 -27.88 44.93 20.72
N LEU A 963 -28.62 43.83 20.89
CA LEU A 963 -29.56 43.30 19.90
C LEU A 963 -30.96 43.09 20.53
N SER A 964 -31.29 43.92 21.52
CA SER A 964 -32.61 44.04 22.15
C SER A 964 -33.43 45.20 21.55
N GLU A 965 -34.70 45.32 21.94
CA GLU A 965 -35.64 46.33 21.41
C GLU A 965 -35.21 47.77 21.73
N GLU A 966 -34.45 47.98 22.82
CA GLU A 966 -33.83 49.26 23.20
C GLU A 966 -32.29 49.15 23.13
N PRO A 967 -31.68 49.23 21.94
CA PRO A 967 -30.28 48.90 21.76
C PRO A 967 -29.33 49.99 22.26
N ALA A 968 -28.17 49.60 22.79
CA ALA A 968 -27.08 50.54 23.04
C ALA A 968 -26.52 51.13 21.72
N GLU A 969 -25.90 52.31 21.80
CA GLU A 969 -25.30 53.02 20.67
C GLU A 969 -24.08 52.23 20.10
N LEU A 970 -24.32 51.39 19.09
CA LEU A 970 -23.29 50.78 18.25
C LEU A 970 -23.51 51.24 16.80
N SER A 971 -22.43 51.49 16.07
CA SER A 971 -22.52 51.73 14.63
C SER A 971 -23.11 50.51 13.89
N GLU A 972 -23.90 50.75 12.86
CA GLU A 972 -24.56 49.69 12.07
C GLU A 972 -23.61 48.60 11.53
N PRO A 973 -22.41 48.92 11.00
CA PRO A 973 -21.47 47.88 10.55
C PRO A 973 -20.98 46.98 11.69
N LEU A 974 -20.77 47.54 12.88
CA LEU A 974 -20.28 46.83 14.05
C LEU A 974 -21.39 45.95 14.64
N ARG A 975 -22.63 46.45 14.66
CA ARG A 975 -23.84 45.74 15.05
C ARG A 975 -24.08 44.52 14.16
N ALA A 976 -23.97 44.68 12.84
CA ALA A 976 -24.12 43.56 11.89
C ALA A 976 -23.07 42.46 12.11
N ARG A 977 -21.80 42.85 12.30
CA ARG A 977 -20.70 41.90 12.54
C ARG A 977 -20.86 41.14 13.86
N LEU A 978 -21.33 41.83 14.90
CA LEU A 978 -21.65 41.22 16.18
C LEU A 978 -22.86 40.28 16.08
N ALA A 979 -23.91 40.65 15.34
CA ALA A 979 -25.11 39.84 15.17
C ALA A 979 -24.82 38.49 14.49
N ILE A 980 -23.99 38.47 13.44
CA ILE A 980 -23.57 37.21 12.79
C ILE A 980 -22.78 36.33 13.75
N ALA A 981 -21.86 36.92 14.53
CA ALA A 981 -21.08 36.16 15.50
C ALA A 981 -21.95 35.58 16.62
N VAL A 982 -22.89 36.37 17.15
CA VAL A 982 -23.87 35.95 18.15
C VAL A 982 -24.71 34.80 17.61
N LEU A 983 -25.17 34.88 16.35
CA LEU A 983 -25.96 33.84 15.68
C LEU A 983 -25.22 32.50 15.62
N ILE A 984 -23.96 32.49 15.20
CA ILE A 984 -23.09 31.29 15.16
C ILE A 984 -22.96 30.68 16.56
N GLN A 985 -22.76 31.50 17.59
CA GLN A 985 -22.58 31.01 18.96
C GLN A 985 -23.87 30.50 19.59
N ILE A 986 -25.03 31.09 19.25
CA ILE A 986 -26.34 30.57 19.68
C ILE A 986 -26.52 29.13 19.19
N VAL A 987 -26.24 28.86 17.91
CA VAL A 987 -26.28 27.49 17.35
C VAL A 987 -25.32 26.56 18.08
N ARG A 988 -24.08 26.99 18.37
CA ARG A 988 -23.10 26.19 19.12
C ARG A 988 -23.50 25.91 20.58
N SER A 989 -24.36 26.75 21.17
CA SER A 989 -24.89 26.60 22.53
C SER A 989 -26.20 25.82 22.61
N ALA A 990 -26.79 25.42 21.48
CA ALA A 990 -28.13 24.85 21.45
C ALA A 990 -28.27 23.53 22.21
N ASN A 991 -27.21 22.73 22.34
CA ASN A 991 -27.24 21.51 23.16
C ASN A 991 -27.46 21.80 24.66
N ASP A 992 -26.87 22.90 25.16
CA ASP A 992 -26.92 23.23 26.59
C ASP A 992 -28.16 24.07 26.93
N LEU A 993 -28.64 24.87 25.98
CA LEU A 993 -29.66 25.90 26.22
C LEU A 993 -31.01 25.65 25.49
N GLY A 994 -31.07 24.68 24.57
CA GLY A 994 -32.30 24.19 23.93
C GLY A 994 -33.27 25.28 23.51
N MET A 995 -34.41 25.40 24.22
CA MET A 995 -35.47 26.38 23.98
C MET A 995 -34.99 27.84 23.96
N ALA A 996 -33.98 28.20 24.77
CA ALA A 996 -33.43 29.55 24.75
C ALA A 996 -32.72 29.86 23.43
N ALA A 997 -32.12 28.85 22.78
CA ALA A 997 -31.49 29.02 21.47
C ALA A 997 -32.53 29.29 20.39
N LEU A 998 -33.66 28.58 20.40
CA LEU A 998 -34.77 28.80 19.46
C LEU A 998 -35.32 30.22 19.58
N ALA A 999 -35.66 30.65 20.81
CA ALA A 999 -36.15 32.01 21.06
C ALA A 999 -35.12 33.10 20.66
N ALA A 1000 -33.82 32.83 20.83
CA ALA A 1000 -32.77 33.73 20.41
C ALA A 1000 -32.61 33.81 18.88
N LEU A 1001 -32.78 32.69 18.16
CA LEU A 1001 -32.79 32.66 16.70
C LEU A 1001 -33.99 33.40 16.13
N GLU A 1002 -35.19 33.21 16.70
CA GLU A 1002 -36.40 33.95 16.30
C GLU A 1002 -36.23 35.47 16.47
N ARG A 1003 -35.62 35.90 17.59
CA ARG A 1003 -35.29 37.32 17.81
C ARG A 1003 -34.31 37.88 16.77
N LEU A 1004 -33.47 37.02 16.19
CA LEU A 1004 -32.53 37.38 15.12
C LEU A 1004 -33.06 37.07 13.73
N ALA A 1005 -34.36 36.76 13.57
CA ALA A 1005 -34.95 36.42 12.27
C ALA A 1005 -34.67 37.46 11.17
N SER A 1006 -34.73 38.75 11.51
CA SER A 1006 -34.43 39.84 10.57
C SER A 1006 -32.96 39.88 10.11
N VAL A 1007 -32.04 39.39 10.94
CA VAL A 1007 -30.61 39.25 10.61
C VAL A 1007 -30.41 38.02 9.73
N ILE A 1008 -31.02 36.89 10.09
CA ILE A 1008 -30.97 35.63 9.32
C ILE A 1008 -31.53 35.86 7.90
N ALA A 1009 -32.63 36.61 7.78
CA ALA A 1009 -33.20 37.00 6.49
C ALA A 1009 -32.21 37.77 5.60
N LYS A 1010 -31.32 38.58 6.18
CA LYS A 1010 -30.39 39.46 5.44
C LYS A 1010 -29.01 38.86 5.19
N LEU A 1011 -28.72 37.64 5.67
CA LEU A 1011 -27.43 36.98 5.42
C LEU A 1011 -27.19 36.79 3.91
N ASP A 1012 -25.94 36.79 3.47
CA ASP A 1012 -25.64 36.29 2.12
C ASP A 1012 -25.85 34.77 2.05
N LEU A 1013 -25.93 34.23 0.83
CA LEU A 1013 -26.17 32.81 0.62
C LEU A 1013 -25.07 31.95 1.26
N SER A 1014 -23.80 32.35 1.19
CA SER A 1014 -22.68 31.57 1.74
C SER A 1014 -22.78 31.45 3.25
N ALA A 1015 -22.98 32.56 3.96
CA ALA A 1015 -23.09 32.61 5.40
C ALA A 1015 -24.32 31.86 5.92
N TYR A 1016 -25.43 31.90 5.16
CA TYR A 1016 -26.63 31.12 5.49
C TYR A 1016 -26.40 29.61 5.33
N LEU A 1017 -25.72 29.18 4.26
CA LEU A 1017 -25.36 27.77 4.05
C LEU A 1017 -24.39 27.27 5.12
N ASP A 1018 -23.39 28.07 5.49
CA ASP A 1018 -22.45 27.75 6.57
C ASP A 1018 -23.18 27.59 7.91
N LEU A 1019 -24.20 28.41 8.17
CA LEU A 1019 -25.01 28.34 9.39
C LEU A 1019 -25.87 27.08 9.45
N LEU A 1020 -26.52 26.69 8.34
CA LEU A 1020 -27.25 25.43 8.23
C LEU A 1020 -26.31 24.23 8.47
N TRP A 1021 -25.14 24.25 7.83
CA TRP A 1021 -24.14 23.20 7.99
C TRP A 1021 -23.61 23.11 9.42
N LEU A 1022 -23.35 24.26 10.06
CA LEU A 1022 -22.93 24.34 11.45
C LEU A 1022 -23.96 23.72 12.40
N ALA A 1023 -25.26 23.93 12.16
CA ALA A 1023 -26.33 23.35 12.97
C ALA A 1023 -26.27 21.82 12.95
N ALA A 1024 -26.14 21.20 11.77
CA ALA A 1024 -26.00 19.74 11.65
C ALA A 1024 -24.70 19.20 12.27
N LEU A 1025 -23.61 19.98 12.26
CA LEU A 1025 -22.34 19.55 12.85
C LEU A 1025 -22.29 19.67 14.38
N CYS A 1026 -23.01 20.64 14.95
CA CYS A 1026 -22.87 21.01 16.37
C CYS A 1026 -24.02 20.53 17.24
N VAL A 1027 -25.25 20.49 16.73
CA VAL A 1027 -26.44 20.14 17.52
C VAL A 1027 -26.65 18.64 17.48
N ARG A 1028 -26.56 17.99 18.64
CA ARG A 1028 -26.56 16.52 18.77
C ARG A 1028 -27.95 15.93 18.96
N SER A 1029 -28.83 16.66 19.63
CA SER A 1029 -30.22 16.23 19.81
C SER A 1029 -30.95 16.38 18.48
N PHE A 1030 -31.51 15.28 17.97
CA PHE A 1030 -32.24 15.25 16.71
C PHE A 1030 -33.42 16.21 16.71
N GLU A 1031 -34.19 16.24 17.80
CA GLU A 1031 -35.34 17.15 17.95
C GLU A 1031 -34.87 18.62 17.94
N VAL A 1032 -33.80 18.95 18.67
CA VAL A 1032 -33.29 20.34 18.74
C VAL A 1032 -32.71 20.78 17.40
N VAL A 1033 -31.99 19.92 16.66
CA VAL A 1033 -31.44 20.30 15.35
C VAL A 1033 -32.55 20.49 14.32
N GLN A 1034 -33.60 19.67 14.34
CA GLN A 1034 -34.76 19.86 13.47
C GLN A 1034 -35.42 21.23 13.71
N GLU A 1035 -35.71 21.57 14.96
CA GLU A 1035 -36.32 22.86 15.32
C GLU A 1035 -35.41 24.04 14.94
N VAL A 1036 -34.09 23.95 15.19
CA VAL A 1036 -33.14 24.99 14.77
C VAL A 1036 -33.17 25.18 13.24
N LEU A 1037 -33.18 24.10 12.46
CA LEU A 1037 -33.23 24.18 11.00
C LEU A 1037 -34.55 24.77 10.48
N LEU A 1038 -35.67 24.47 11.15
CA LEU A 1038 -36.98 25.05 10.82
C LEU A 1038 -37.02 26.55 11.11
N VAL A 1039 -36.57 27.00 12.29
CA VAL A 1039 -36.52 28.43 12.64
C VAL A 1039 -35.62 29.21 11.68
N LEU A 1040 -34.48 28.63 11.27
CA LEU A 1040 -33.60 29.24 10.26
C LEU A 1040 -34.30 29.34 8.89
N HIS A 1041 -35.05 28.31 8.49
CA HIS A 1041 -35.80 28.30 7.24
C HIS A 1041 -36.95 29.30 7.22
N GLU A 1042 -37.76 29.36 8.27
CA GLU A 1042 -38.87 30.31 8.42
C GLU A 1042 -38.37 31.76 8.42
N SER A 1043 -37.29 32.02 9.14
CA SER A 1043 -36.63 33.34 9.16
C SER A 1043 -36.17 33.79 7.77
N ARG A 1044 -35.73 32.84 6.92
CA ARG A 1044 -35.25 33.11 5.56
C ARG A 1044 -36.38 33.25 4.54
N THR A 1045 -37.45 32.47 4.68
CA THR A 1045 -38.60 32.47 3.75
C THR A 1045 -39.52 33.67 3.92
N ALA A 1046 -39.41 34.40 5.04
CA ALA A 1046 -40.11 35.67 5.27
C ALA A 1046 -39.68 36.80 4.30
N GLN A 1047 -38.60 36.65 3.54
CA GLN A 1047 -38.19 37.59 2.48
C GLN A 1047 -38.95 37.33 1.17
N GLN A 1048 -39.70 38.33 0.69
CA GLN A 1048 -40.61 38.18 -0.46
C GLN A 1048 -39.97 38.27 -1.87
N ASP A 1049 -38.65 38.51 -2.01
CA ASP A 1049 -38.01 38.75 -3.32
C ASP A 1049 -36.65 38.01 -3.49
N VAL A 1050 -36.64 36.68 -3.42
CA VAL A 1050 -35.42 35.86 -3.65
C VAL A 1050 -35.42 35.28 -5.08
N PRO A 1051 -34.31 35.39 -5.86
CA PRO A 1051 -34.21 34.77 -7.18
C PRO A 1051 -34.50 33.26 -7.16
N ALA A 1052 -35.16 32.73 -8.19
CA ALA A 1052 -35.56 31.32 -8.25
C ALA A 1052 -34.39 30.33 -8.05
N ILE A 1053 -33.18 30.70 -8.47
CA ILE A 1053 -31.95 29.90 -8.30
C ILE A 1053 -31.54 29.85 -6.82
N GLU A 1054 -31.59 30.98 -6.10
CA GLU A 1054 -31.27 31.03 -4.68
C GLU A 1054 -32.33 30.32 -3.84
N ALA A 1055 -33.62 30.45 -4.21
CA ALA A 1055 -34.70 29.70 -3.58
C ALA A 1055 -34.53 28.18 -3.75
N TYR A 1056 -34.09 27.73 -4.92
CA TYR A 1056 -33.74 26.32 -5.16
C TYR A 1056 -32.54 25.88 -4.31
N ALA A 1057 -31.47 26.69 -4.28
CA ALA A 1057 -30.28 26.40 -3.49
C ALA A 1057 -30.60 26.31 -1.98
N HIS A 1058 -31.42 27.21 -1.45
CA HIS A 1058 -31.89 27.18 -0.06
C HIS A 1058 -32.65 25.88 0.25
N LYS A 1059 -33.61 25.51 -0.60
CA LYS A 1059 -34.44 24.31 -0.39
C LYS A 1059 -33.62 23.02 -0.49
N HIS A 1060 -32.68 22.97 -1.43
CA HIS A 1060 -31.81 21.81 -1.61
C HIS A 1060 -30.80 21.66 -0.47
N ALA A 1061 -30.19 22.76 -0.03
CA ALA A 1061 -29.27 22.74 1.11
C ALA A 1061 -29.95 22.32 2.40
N LEU A 1062 -31.17 22.82 2.66
CA LEU A 1062 -31.96 22.40 3.82
C LEU A 1062 -32.20 20.89 3.83
N ALA A 1063 -32.59 20.30 2.68
CA ALA A 1063 -32.80 18.86 2.56
C ALA A 1063 -31.52 18.06 2.86
N ILE A 1064 -30.38 18.46 2.28
CA ILE A 1064 -29.09 17.81 2.54
C ILE A 1064 -28.73 17.87 4.04
N VAL A 1065 -28.99 18.98 4.70
CA VAL A 1065 -28.64 19.18 6.10
C VAL A 1065 -29.56 18.37 7.03
N PHE A 1066 -30.85 18.21 6.71
CA PHE A 1066 -31.73 17.27 7.40
C PHE A 1066 -31.24 15.82 7.24
N ASP A 1067 -30.88 15.39 6.02
CA ASP A 1067 -30.36 14.03 5.78
C ASP A 1067 -29.10 13.76 6.61
N ARG A 1068 -28.18 14.74 6.68
CA ARG A 1068 -26.94 14.63 7.48
C ARG A 1068 -27.20 14.61 8.98
N ALA A 1069 -28.18 15.37 9.46
CA ALA A 1069 -28.58 15.37 10.86
C ALA A 1069 -29.23 14.02 11.26
N GLU A 1070 -30.02 13.41 10.38
CA GLU A 1070 -30.61 12.09 10.57
C GLU A 1070 -29.53 11.00 10.61
N GLU A 1071 -28.59 10.99 9.66
CA GLU A 1071 -27.44 10.08 9.66
C GLU A 1071 -26.59 10.19 10.95
N ALA A 1072 -26.39 11.41 11.46
CA ALA A 1072 -25.65 11.63 12.69
C ALA A 1072 -26.41 11.10 13.92
N ALA A 1073 -27.73 11.25 13.96
CA ALA A 1073 -28.59 10.72 15.02
C ALA A 1073 -28.62 9.18 15.03
N ASP A 1074 -28.64 8.55 13.86
CA ASP A 1074 -28.56 7.09 13.71
C ASP A 1074 -27.21 6.53 14.18
N ALA A 1075 -26.11 7.22 13.86
CA ALA A 1075 -24.78 6.82 14.28
C ALA A 1075 -24.53 7.03 15.78
N CYS A 1076 -25.11 8.07 16.39
CA CYS A 1076 -24.90 8.40 17.81
C CYS A 1076 -26.21 8.85 18.48
N PRO A 1077 -27.11 7.91 18.87
CA PRO A 1077 -28.36 8.28 19.51
C PRO A 1077 -28.12 8.99 20.85
N CYS A 1078 -28.50 10.26 20.90
CA CYS A 1078 -28.42 11.12 22.08
C CYS A 1078 -29.79 11.24 22.79
N ASP A 1079 -29.78 11.70 24.04
CA ASP A 1079 -30.98 12.17 24.73
C ASP A 1079 -31.34 13.61 24.29
N GLU A 1080 -32.45 14.12 24.80
CA GLU A 1080 -32.97 15.47 24.49
C GLU A 1080 -31.96 16.58 24.83
N GLN A 1081 -31.02 16.32 25.74
CA GLN A 1081 -29.94 17.25 26.12
C GLN A 1081 -28.65 17.03 25.31
N GLY A 1082 -28.71 16.26 24.22
CA GLY A 1082 -27.56 15.98 23.36
C GLY A 1082 -26.48 15.13 24.03
N ARG A 1083 -26.80 14.42 25.11
CA ARG A 1083 -25.87 13.50 25.78
C ARG A 1083 -26.03 12.12 25.15
N PRO A 1084 -24.93 11.42 24.80
CA PRO A 1084 -25.02 10.08 24.23
C PRO A 1084 -25.79 9.15 25.17
N ARG A 1085 -26.82 8.47 24.65
CA ARG A 1085 -27.52 7.44 25.43
C ARG A 1085 -26.52 6.34 25.80
N ARG A 1086 -26.69 5.72 26.97
CA ARG A 1086 -25.86 4.55 27.34
C ARG A 1086 -26.10 3.42 26.34
N GLN A 1087 -25.16 3.21 25.44
CA GLN A 1087 -25.18 2.09 24.51
C GLN A 1087 -24.36 0.93 25.08
N LYS A 1088 -24.83 -0.31 24.85
CA LYS A 1088 -24.12 -1.54 25.25
C LYS A 1088 -22.89 -1.82 24.37
N THR A 1089 -22.82 -1.16 23.22
CA THR A 1089 -21.77 -1.25 22.22
C THR A 1089 -21.36 0.18 21.88
N ALA A 1090 -20.06 0.41 21.69
CA ALA A 1090 -19.58 1.73 21.29
C ALA A 1090 -20.12 2.08 19.88
N PRO A 1091 -20.46 3.36 19.63
CA PRO A 1091 -20.88 3.83 18.32
C PRO A 1091 -19.78 3.69 17.26
#